data_AF-A0A8J4WGY0-F1
#
_entry.id   AF-A0A8J4WGY0-F1
#
_cell.length_a   1.000
_cell.length_b   1.000
_cell.length_c   1.000
_cell.angle_alpha   90.00
_cell.angle_beta   90.00
_cell.angle_gamma   90.00
#
_symmetry.space_group_name_H-M   'P 1'
#
loop_
_entity.id
_entity.type
_entity.pdbx_description
1 polymer ?
#
loop_
_entity_poly.entity_id
_entity_poly.type
_entity_poly.pdbx_seq_one_letter_code
_entity_poly.pdbx_strand_id
1 'polypeptide(L)'
;MGRVIGDGGCFFQVVDIAVRPDQQGRGYGKLIMSEIMNYLREHVPARGLVSLLADVPADRLYAQFGFAYTRHEVTAIVREPSKVEMEHERLRVVQGDLLNPDQVADFTAGQEAVVSAYGPKFGSEEEMLEVTRSLIEGVRRSKAGRLVVVGGAGSLITDSGEMLMDTPGFPEEVKPLAKAHLDAYNLIEASDIHWTYMSPAATITTGRRTGLFRVGMNRVITDDLGESSISVGDFAAALVDELDDPQFIQSRFTMRAVDEHTIHKLGIPAASLMENAGKAIAEEVIRVCREVWKEGVGRSPEQQGGRNEGNRERAHTGPGDRQGHGGDIIADSALVMEQPGDQQWYVLIGKGNNGGDGLVAARHLVEAGLGVTLVYADAPDALRGEAAVQRDAAAQLGIPALVHGREAVDFSRCTGIVDALLGTGSSGAPRGAYAALIAAANDSGKPIVSADVPSGLNADTGEVYEPCIQARVTVCLALLKRGLVQYPGASAAGRIVVRSIGIPARLAPEHGPSVRLLTDEVLRGALRVDTGRLRAPDGHKGTYGHVLLAAGSLPMSGAGLLSAKSALRAGCGLATWALPAALLPHVIGTVPELMLAAAADGDSGEWNAASADAVLRLAESRDVLATGPGLGRFKGDTDWLRRLWQHTDRPLVIDADALNMLADAGPTGPRDWGKRSAATILTPHPGEMGRLLGMSTPEVQRDRIGHAARYAREQGVTLVLKGARTVIATPSGEAYINTTGHAGMATGGAGDVLTGIIAGLLAQGLSAEQAAAFGVFLHGQAAERAALLRGDPASLLAGDIMDAL
;
A
#
# COMPACT_ATOMS: atom_id res chain seq x y z
N MET A 1 11.38 2.83 -40.54
CA MET A 1 12.36 3.23 -39.51
C MET A 1 12.35 2.16 -38.43
N GLY A 2 13.51 1.81 -37.89
CA GLY A 2 13.64 0.85 -36.79
C GLY A 2 14.67 1.38 -35.80
N ARG A 3 14.35 1.38 -34.51
CA ARG A 3 15.22 1.95 -33.48
C ARG A 3 15.58 0.87 -32.46
N VAL A 4 16.88 0.63 -32.33
CA VAL A 4 17.47 -0.22 -31.30
C VAL A 4 18.23 0.68 -30.34
N ILE A 5 17.91 0.62 -29.05
CA ILE A 5 18.63 1.34 -28.00
C ILE A 5 19.29 0.30 -27.11
N GLY A 6 20.58 0.43 -26.87
CA GLY A 6 21.32 -0.50 -26.02
C GLY A 6 22.51 0.18 -25.36
N ASP A 7 22.94 -0.37 -24.23
CA ASP A 7 24.14 0.07 -23.50
C ASP A 7 25.44 -0.49 -24.10
N GLY A 8 25.33 -1.29 -25.16
CA GLY A 8 26.45 -1.96 -25.83
C GLY A 8 26.99 -3.17 -25.06
N GLY A 9 26.35 -3.56 -23.94
CA GLY A 9 26.80 -4.62 -23.06
C GLY A 9 25.82 -5.78 -22.96
N CYS A 10 24.66 -5.58 -22.35
CA CYS A 10 23.79 -6.70 -21.94
C CYS A 10 22.30 -6.49 -22.23
N PHE A 11 21.86 -5.28 -22.56
CA PHE A 11 20.44 -5.00 -22.78
C PHE A 11 20.22 -4.22 -24.07
N PHE A 12 19.34 -4.76 -24.91
CA PHE A 12 18.95 -4.15 -26.17
C PHE A 12 17.43 -4.05 -26.25
N GLN A 13 16.93 -2.89 -26.62
CA GLN A 13 15.51 -2.61 -26.72
C GLN A 13 15.15 -2.25 -28.16
N VAL A 14 14.26 -3.03 -28.76
CA VAL A 14 13.60 -2.68 -30.02
C VAL A 14 12.37 -1.87 -29.65
N VAL A 15 12.43 -0.58 -29.92
CA VAL A 15 11.47 0.37 -29.36
C VAL A 15 10.30 0.65 -30.30
N ASP A 16 10.52 0.60 -31.61
CA ASP A 16 9.44 0.88 -32.56
C ASP A 16 9.84 0.52 -33.99
N ILE A 17 8.82 0.16 -34.79
CA ILE A 17 8.97 -0.14 -36.21
C ILE A 17 7.81 0.48 -36.95
N ALA A 18 8.13 1.39 -37.86
CA ALA A 18 7.13 2.01 -38.71
C ALA A 18 7.55 1.98 -40.17
N VAL A 19 6.61 1.59 -41.02
CA VAL A 19 6.69 1.75 -42.47
C VAL A 19 5.77 2.89 -42.83
N ARG A 20 6.28 3.89 -43.55
CA ARG A 20 5.48 5.02 -44.01
C ARG A 20 4.21 4.51 -44.70
N PRO A 21 3.04 5.15 -44.50
CA PRO A 21 1.77 4.68 -45.04
C PRO A 21 1.83 4.41 -46.55
N ASP A 22 2.51 5.27 -47.33
CA ASP A 22 2.66 5.13 -48.77
C ASP A 22 3.56 3.96 -49.23
N GLN A 23 4.23 3.29 -48.30
CA GLN A 23 5.15 2.17 -48.56
C GLN A 23 4.71 0.86 -47.87
N GLN A 24 3.55 0.84 -47.21
CA GLN A 24 3.01 -0.37 -46.59
C GLN A 24 2.66 -1.44 -47.65
N GLY A 25 2.67 -2.72 -47.26
CA GLY A 25 2.39 -3.85 -48.15
C GLY A 25 3.54 -4.26 -49.11
N ARG A 26 4.65 -3.52 -49.15
CA ARG A 26 5.79 -3.77 -50.06
C ARG A 26 6.91 -4.63 -49.46
N GLY A 27 6.67 -5.27 -48.32
CA GLY A 27 7.67 -6.12 -47.64
C GLY A 27 8.75 -5.38 -46.84
N TYR A 28 8.73 -4.05 -46.80
CA TYR A 28 9.76 -3.26 -46.09
C TYR A 28 9.78 -3.47 -44.57
N GLY A 29 8.63 -3.77 -43.93
CA GLY A 29 8.61 -4.12 -42.51
C GLY A 29 9.44 -5.37 -42.20
N LYS A 30 9.33 -6.38 -43.08
CA LYS A 30 10.14 -7.60 -43.00
C LYS A 30 11.62 -7.32 -43.25
N LEU A 31 11.94 -6.41 -44.17
CA LEU A 31 13.32 -6.01 -44.46
C LEU A 31 13.95 -5.30 -43.25
N ILE A 32 13.22 -4.35 -42.65
CA ILE A 32 13.65 -3.63 -41.44
C ILE A 32 13.87 -4.60 -40.28
N MET A 33 12.93 -5.53 -40.06
CA MET A 33 13.10 -6.56 -39.03
C MET A 33 14.30 -7.46 -39.28
N SER A 34 14.53 -7.84 -40.54
CA SER A 34 15.68 -8.68 -40.88
C SER A 34 17.00 -7.98 -40.55
N GLU A 35 17.12 -6.69 -40.85
CA GLU A 35 18.33 -5.91 -40.52
C GLU A 35 18.50 -5.68 -39.02
N ILE A 36 17.43 -5.39 -38.28
CA ILE A 36 17.49 -5.28 -36.81
C ILE A 36 17.96 -6.61 -36.20
N MET A 37 17.40 -7.73 -36.66
CA MET A 37 17.78 -9.06 -36.17
C MET A 37 19.20 -9.46 -36.57
N ASN A 38 19.73 -8.98 -37.69
CA ASN A 38 21.13 -9.17 -38.07
C ASN A 38 22.04 -8.37 -37.14
N TYR A 39 21.74 -7.09 -36.92
CA TYR A 39 22.48 -6.23 -36.02
C TYR A 39 22.54 -6.81 -34.60
N LEU A 40 21.39 -7.25 -34.07
CA LEU A 40 21.32 -7.87 -32.75
C LEU A 40 22.14 -9.17 -32.68
N ARG A 41 22.07 -10.04 -33.70
CA ARG A 41 22.86 -11.27 -33.71
C ARG A 41 24.37 -11.04 -33.74
N GLU A 42 24.81 -9.96 -34.36
CA GLU A 42 26.24 -9.62 -34.47
C GLU A 42 26.77 -8.89 -33.22
N HIS A 43 25.93 -8.12 -32.53
CA HIS A 43 26.37 -7.21 -31.48
C HIS A 43 25.85 -7.54 -30.06
N VAL A 44 24.86 -8.43 -29.92
CA VAL A 44 24.33 -8.87 -28.62
C VAL A 44 25.15 -10.07 -28.13
N PRO A 45 25.76 -10.04 -26.94
CA PRO A 45 26.45 -11.20 -26.40
C PRO A 45 25.47 -12.34 -26.12
N ALA A 46 25.95 -13.58 -26.02
CA ALA A 46 25.11 -14.78 -25.86
C ALA A 46 24.17 -14.78 -24.62
N ARG A 47 24.39 -13.88 -23.64
CA ARG A 47 23.55 -13.67 -22.45
C ARG A 47 22.79 -12.33 -22.46
N GLY A 48 22.87 -11.56 -23.55
CA GLY A 48 22.20 -10.28 -23.67
C GLY A 48 20.70 -10.44 -23.84
N LEU A 49 19.93 -9.56 -23.21
CA LEU A 49 18.48 -9.60 -23.20
C LEU A 49 17.94 -8.63 -24.26
N VAL A 50 17.11 -9.13 -25.17
CA VAL A 50 16.43 -8.32 -26.19
C VAL A 50 14.96 -8.20 -25.83
N SER A 51 14.47 -6.98 -25.68
CA SER A 51 13.06 -6.70 -25.38
C SER A 51 12.41 -5.88 -26.51
N LEU A 52 11.11 -6.08 -26.72
CA LEU A 52 10.30 -5.34 -27.68
C LEU A 52 9.20 -4.59 -26.92
N LEU A 53 9.20 -3.26 -27.01
CA LEU A 53 8.31 -2.37 -26.26
C LEU A 53 7.92 -1.20 -27.16
N ALA A 54 6.68 -0.72 -27.08
CA ALA A 54 6.23 0.48 -27.78
C ALA A 54 6.57 1.76 -26.99
N ASP A 55 7.02 2.82 -27.66
CA ASP A 55 7.33 4.11 -27.01
C ASP A 55 6.07 4.94 -26.74
N VAL A 56 5.93 5.44 -25.51
CA VAL A 56 4.89 6.42 -25.15
C VAL A 56 5.60 7.59 -24.47
N PRO A 57 5.74 8.77 -25.13
CA PRO A 57 4.80 9.36 -26.08
C PRO A 57 5.41 9.55 -27.49
N ALA A 58 5.13 8.62 -28.40
CA ALA A 58 5.64 8.68 -29.77
C ALA A 58 4.85 9.63 -30.70
N ASP A 59 3.76 10.25 -30.23
CA ASP A 59 2.84 11.06 -31.04
C ASP A 59 3.55 12.20 -31.79
N ARG A 60 4.49 12.90 -31.12
CA ARG A 60 5.31 13.96 -31.74
C ARG A 60 6.29 13.43 -32.77
N LEU A 61 6.83 12.23 -32.54
CA LEU A 61 7.78 11.59 -33.45
C LEU A 61 7.05 11.11 -34.71
N TYR A 62 5.92 10.42 -34.56
CA TYR A 62 5.15 9.86 -35.66
C TYR A 62 4.47 10.92 -36.53
N ALA A 63 3.94 11.98 -35.92
CA ALA A 63 3.37 13.11 -36.66
C ALA A 63 4.40 13.79 -37.57
N GLN A 64 5.68 13.89 -37.16
CA GLN A 64 6.76 14.45 -38.01
C GLN A 64 7.02 13.63 -39.28
N PHE A 65 6.69 12.33 -39.26
CA PHE A 65 6.87 11.43 -40.40
C PHE A 65 5.56 11.16 -41.17
N GLY A 66 4.49 11.91 -40.90
CA GLY A 66 3.24 11.87 -41.65
C GLY A 66 2.25 10.78 -41.23
N PHE A 67 2.43 10.18 -40.05
CA PHE A 67 1.43 9.28 -39.47
C PHE A 67 0.34 10.12 -38.79
N ALA A 68 -0.92 9.71 -38.95
CA ALA A 68 -2.09 10.33 -38.33
C ALA A 68 -2.92 9.27 -37.62
N TYR A 69 -3.59 9.64 -36.52
CA TYR A 69 -4.56 8.77 -35.86
C TYR A 69 -5.68 8.37 -36.84
N THR A 70 -6.07 7.10 -36.81
CA THR A 70 -7.27 6.60 -37.46
C THR A 70 -8.47 7.38 -36.92
N ARG A 71 -9.35 7.87 -37.81
CA ARG A 71 -10.54 8.61 -37.42
C ARG A 71 -11.76 7.97 -38.09
N HIS A 72 -12.68 7.43 -37.30
CA HIS A 72 -13.90 6.81 -37.83
C HIS A 72 -14.97 7.85 -38.21
N GLU A 73 -15.74 7.55 -39.24
CA GLU A 73 -17.03 8.17 -39.52
C GLU A 73 -18.13 7.28 -38.94
N VAL A 74 -19.04 7.85 -38.16
CA VAL A 74 -20.03 7.08 -37.39
C VAL A 74 -21.43 7.46 -37.84
N THR A 75 -22.21 6.46 -38.28
CA THR A 75 -23.65 6.61 -38.48
C THR A 75 -24.39 5.99 -37.30
N ALA A 76 -24.98 6.82 -36.44
CA ALA A 76 -25.77 6.38 -35.30
C ALA A 76 -27.25 6.21 -35.71
N ILE A 77 -27.75 4.98 -35.61
CA ILE A 77 -29.15 4.65 -35.90
C ILE A 77 -29.92 4.65 -34.57
N VAL A 78 -30.93 5.51 -34.46
CA VAL A 78 -31.73 5.66 -33.23
C VAL A 78 -33.23 5.75 -33.55
N ARG A 79 -34.10 5.36 -32.61
CA ARG A 79 -35.56 5.48 -32.79
C ARG A 79 -36.03 6.93 -32.80
N GLU A 80 -35.36 7.79 -32.02
CA GLU A 80 -35.69 9.20 -31.82
C GLU A 80 -34.39 10.05 -31.88
N PRO A 81 -34.04 10.64 -33.03
CA PRO A 81 -32.83 11.45 -33.18
C PRO A 81 -32.71 12.62 -32.20
N SER A 82 -33.83 13.19 -31.76
CA SER A 82 -33.88 14.29 -30.80
C SER A 82 -33.33 13.95 -29.41
N LYS A 83 -33.13 12.66 -29.10
CA LYS A 83 -32.56 12.21 -27.81
C LYS A 83 -31.04 12.10 -27.81
N VAL A 84 -30.37 12.34 -28.94
CA VAL A 84 -28.91 12.33 -29.04
C VAL A 84 -28.38 13.74 -28.78
N GLU A 85 -27.80 13.96 -27.59
CA GLU A 85 -27.27 15.27 -27.17
C GLU A 85 -25.87 15.60 -27.74
N MET A 86 -25.23 14.64 -28.43
CA MET A 86 -23.85 14.76 -28.91
C MET A 86 -23.80 15.29 -30.35
N GLU A 87 -23.07 16.39 -30.57
CA GLU A 87 -22.74 16.91 -31.90
C GLU A 87 -21.25 16.66 -32.21
N HIS A 88 -20.95 16.05 -33.36
CA HIS A 88 -19.58 15.82 -33.80
C HIS A 88 -19.50 15.85 -35.34
N GLU A 89 -18.43 16.43 -35.90
CA GLU A 89 -18.23 16.59 -37.36
C GLU A 89 -18.30 15.28 -38.17
N ARG A 90 -18.10 14.14 -37.50
CA ARG A 90 -18.09 12.78 -38.09
C ARG A 90 -19.23 11.90 -37.59
N LEU A 91 -20.19 12.47 -36.88
CA LEU A 91 -21.37 11.74 -36.41
C LEU A 91 -22.57 12.12 -37.27
N ARG A 92 -23.14 11.12 -37.95
CA ARG A 92 -24.43 11.24 -38.63
C ARG A 92 -25.49 10.48 -37.84
N VAL A 93 -26.50 11.18 -37.35
CA VAL A 93 -27.63 10.53 -36.64
C VAL A 93 -28.77 10.31 -37.64
N VAL A 94 -29.28 9.08 -37.72
CA VAL A 94 -30.41 8.71 -38.59
C VAL A 94 -31.51 8.02 -37.77
N GLN A 95 -32.76 8.25 -38.18
CA GLN A 95 -33.90 7.55 -37.59
C GLN A 95 -34.08 6.19 -38.26
N GLY A 96 -34.21 5.11 -37.49
CA GLY A 96 -34.41 3.77 -38.04
C GLY A 96 -35.09 2.80 -37.08
N ASP A 97 -35.73 1.79 -37.66
CA ASP A 97 -36.34 0.67 -36.91
C ASP A 97 -35.47 -0.59 -37.03
N LEU A 98 -34.91 -1.02 -35.90
CA LEU A 98 -34.06 -2.22 -35.84
C LEU A 98 -34.84 -3.53 -36.00
N LEU A 99 -36.18 -3.51 -35.92
CA LEU A 99 -37.01 -4.69 -36.20
C LEU A 99 -37.24 -4.91 -37.70
N ASN A 100 -36.84 -3.95 -38.55
CA ASN A 100 -36.97 -4.04 -40.00
C ASN A 100 -35.62 -4.38 -40.66
N PRO A 101 -35.41 -5.62 -41.14
CA PRO A 101 -34.12 -6.03 -41.71
C PRO A 101 -33.77 -5.31 -43.00
N ASP A 102 -34.76 -4.79 -43.76
CA ASP A 102 -34.49 -4.00 -44.97
C ASP A 102 -33.91 -2.64 -44.61
N GLN A 103 -34.44 -1.97 -43.57
CA GLN A 103 -33.86 -0.73 -43.06
C GLN A 103 -32.46 -0.96 -42.48
N VAL A 104 -32.26 -2.04 -41.73
CA VAL A 104 -30.92 -2.39 -41.22
C VAL A 104 -29.95 -2.61 -42.38
N ALA A 105 -30.36 -3.29 -43.45
CA ALA A 105 -29.53 -3.50 -44.62
C ALA A 105 -29.16 -2.17 -45.31
N ASP A 106 -30.11 -1.27 -45.47
CA ASP A 106 -29.89 0.05 -46.06
C ASP A 106 -28.89 0.89 -45.25
N PHE A 107 -28.99 0.87 -43.92
CA PHE A 107 -28.07 1.64 -43.06
C PHE A 107 -26.69 1.02 -42.92
N THR A 108 -26.57 -0.30 -43.05
CA THR A 108 -25.30 -1.03 -42.89
C THR A 108 -24.55 -1.21 -44.20
N ALA A 109 -25.17 -0.89 -45.34
CA ALA A 109 -24.55 -0.96 -46.66
C ALA A 109 -23.27 -0.11 -46.74
N GLY A 110 -22.17 -0.74 -47.12
CA GLY A 110 -20.86 -0.09 -47.25
C GLY A 110 -20.13 0.22 -45.94
N GLN A 111 -20.67 -0.21 -44.79
CA GLN A 111 -20.00 -0.03 -43.49
C GLN A 111 -18.96 -1.13 -43.24
N GLU A 112 -17.79 -0.74 -42.73
CA GLU A 112 -16.71 -1.66 -42.37
C GLU A 112 -17.03 -2.48 -41.12
N ALA A 113 -17.78 -1.89 -40.19
CA ALA A 113 -18.27 -2.56 -38.98
C ALA A 113 -19.63 -1.97 -38.55
N VAL A 114 -20.43 -2.81 -37.91
CA VAL A 114 -21.74 -2.46 -37.33
C VAL A 114 -21.67 -2.75 -35.84
N VAL A 115 -21.85 -1.73 -35.00
CA VAL A 115 -21.88 -1.90 -33.53
C VAL A 115 -23.34 -1.94 -33.06
N SER A 116 -23.73 -3.04 -32.43
CA SER A 116 -25.02 -3.14 -31.73
C SER A 116 -24.81 -2.96 -30.23
N ALA A 117 -25.32 -1.84 -29.70
CA ALA A 117 -25.43 -1.58 -28.27
C ALA A 117 -26.91 -1.58 -27.80
N TYR A 118 -27.75 -2.37 -28.49
CA TYR A 118 -29.17 -2.46 -28.16
C TYR A 118 -29.39 -3.25 -26.86
N GLY A 119 -29.98 -2.59 -25.86
CA GLY A 119 -30.52 -3.22 -24.66
C GLY A 119 -32.03 -3.01 -24.58
N PRO A 120 -32.85 -4.06 -24.40
CA PRO A 120 -34.29 -3.90 -24.22
C PRO A 120 -34.58 -3.25 -22.86
N LYS A 121 -35.79 -2.71 -22.71
CA LYS A 121 -36.29 -2.34 -21.38
C LYS A 121 -36.55 -3.62 -20.58
N PHE A 122 -36.37 -3.55 -19.26
CA PHE A 122 -36.82 -4.61 -18.35
C PHE A 122 -38.30 -4.92 -18.59
N GLY A 123 -38.63 -6.19 -18.81
CA GLY A 123 -39.96 -6.67 -19.18
C GLY A 123 -40.25 -6.68 -20.69
N SER A 124 -39.26 -6.41 -21.55
CA SER A 124 -39.38 -6.49 -23.03
C SER A 124 -38.26 -7.35 -23.62
N GLU A 125 -37.80 -8.36 -22.88
CA GLU A 125 -36.67 -9.22 -23.22
C GLU A 125 -36.87 -9.99 -24.54
N GLU A 126 -38.12 -10.32 -24.90
CA GLU A 126 -38.48 -11.00 -26.15
C GLU A 126 -38.10 -10.16 -27.40
N GLU A 127 -38.16 -8.83 -27.29
CA GLU A 127 -37.80 -7.90 -28.37
C GLU A 127 -36.29 -8.00 -28.72
N MET A 128 -35.43 -8.39 -27.76
CA MET A 128 -33.98 -8.54 -28.01
C MET A 128 -33.70 -9.61 -29.06
N LEU A 129 -34.45 -10.72 -29.05
CA LEU A 129 -34.25 -11.81 -30.00
C LEU A 129 -34.73 -11.43 -31.40
N GLU A 130 -35.83 -10.70 -31.49
CA GLU A 130 -36.34 -10.17 -32.77
C GLU A 130 -35.36 -9.18 -33.39
N VAL A 131 -34.85 -8.24 -32.59
CA VAL A 131 -33.80 -7.29 -33.02
C VAL A 131 -32.53 -8.04 -33.42
N THR A 132 -32.10 -9.05 -32.66
CA THR A 132 -30.90 -9.84 -32.99
C THR A 132 -31.06 -10.55 -34.34
N ARG A 133 -32.21 -11.16 -34.62
CA ARG A 133 -32.50 -11.80 -35.92
C ARG A 133 -32.50 -10.78 -37.06
N SER A 134 -33.13 -9.63 -36.84
CA SER A 134 -33.17 -8.54 -37.82
C SER A 134 -31.77 -7.98 -38.12
N LEU A 135 -30.93 -7.80 -37.09
CA LEU A 135 -29.54 -7.37 -37.23
C LEU A 135 -28.70 -8.37 -38.04
N ILE A 136 -28.80 -9.66 -37.73
CA ILE A 136 -28.09 -10.71 -38.46
C ILE A 136 -28.53 -10.70 -39.94
N GLU A 137 -29.83 -10.64 -40.21
CA GLU A 137 -30.36 -10.63 -41.57
C GLU A 137 -29.99 -9.35 -42.34
N GLY A 138 -30.06 -8.19 -41.69
CA GLY A 138 -29.69 -6.91 -42.30
C GLY A 138 -28.20 -6.84 -42.66
N VAL A 139 -27.32 -7.25 -41.74
CA VAL A 139 -25.87 -7.35 -41.97
C VAL A 139 -25.55 -8.37 -43.08
N ARG A 140 -26.26 -9.51 -43.11
CA ARG A 140 -26.12 -10.51 -44.17
C ARG A 140 -26.48 -9.94 -45.55
N ARG A 141 -27.60 -9.20 -45.64
CA ARG A 141 -28.08 -8.58 -46.90
C ARG A 141 -27.13 -7.49 -47.39
N SER A 142 -26.66 -6.63 -46.48
CA SER A 142 -25.79 -5.50 -46.82
C SER A 142 -24.34 -5.89 -47.09
N LYS A 143 -23.94 -7.09 -46.63
CA LYS A 143 -22.54 -7.57 -46.62
C LYS A 143 -21.61 -6.62 -45.88
N ALA A 144 -22.10 -6.00 -44.79
CA ALA A 144 -21.26 -5.19 -43.92
C ALA A 144 -20.11 -6.04 -43.33
N GLY A 145 -18.96 -5.41 -43.10
CA GLY A 145 -17.71 -6.16 -42.84
C GLY A 145 -17.74 -7.02 -41.58
N ARG A 146 -18.36 -6.54 -40.49
CA ARG A 146 -18.50 -7.26 -39.22
C ARG A 146 -19.61 -6.70 -38.34
N LEU A 147 -20.29 -7.56 -37.58
CA LEU A 147 -21.18 -7.17 -36.48
C LEU A 147 -20.47 -7.28 -35.12
N VAL A 148 -20.31 -6.18 -34.41
CA VAL A 148 -19.78 -6.15 -33.04
C VAL A 148 -20.95 -5.92 -32.07
N VAL A 149 -21.15 -6.84 -31.12
CA VAL A 149 -22.29 -6.79 -30.20
C VAL A 149 -21.83 -6.51 -28.78
N VAL A 150 -22.39 -5.47 -28.17
CA VAL A 150 -22.25 -5.17 -26.74
C VAL A 150 -23.28 -5.99 -25.98
N GLY A 151 -22.79 -7.01 -25.28
CA GLY A 151 -23.61 -8.01 -24.59
C GLY A 151 -23.76 -7.79 -23.09
N GLY A 152 -24.17 -8.86 -22.39
CA GLY A 152 -24.28 -8.89 -20.94
C GLY A 152 -23.22 -9.77 -20.28
N ALA A 153 -22.97 -9.54 -18.99
CA ALA A 153 -22.04 -10.33 -18.18
C ALA A 153 -22.66 -11.63 -17.61
N GLY A 154 -23.99 -11.71 -17.52
CA GLY A 154 -24.69 -12.79 -16.81
C GLY A 154 -24.43 -14.20 -17.36
N SER A 155 -24.11 -14.32 -18.64
CA SER A 155 -23.81 -15.60 -19.31
C SER A 155 -22.32 -15.96 -19.37
N LEU A 156 -21.48 -15.19 -18.69
CA LEU A 156 -20.07 -15.54 -18.49
C LEU A 156 -19.96 -16.64 -17.43
N ILE A 157 -18.97 -17.53 -17.59
CA ILE A 157 -18.73 -18.66 -16.70
C ILE A 157 -17.86 -18.19 -15.52
N THR A 158 -18.27 -18.51 -14.29
CA THR A 158 -17.46 -18.22 -13.08
C THR A 158 -16.35 -19.25 -12.90
N ASP A 159 -15.44 -19.02 -11.96
CA ASP A 159 -14.37 -19.97 -11.64
C ASP A 159 -14.89 -21.32 -11.10
N SER A 160 -16.06 -21.33 -10.48
CA SER A 160 -16.77 -22.52 -10.01
C SER A 160 -17.45 -23.31 -11.13
N GLY A 161 -17.55 -22.74 -12.34
CA GLY A 161 -17.97 -23.41 -13.55
C GLY A 161 -19.44 -23.23 -13.93
N GLU A 162 -20.27 -22.65 -13.07
CA GLU A 162 -21.62 -22.18 -13.42
C GLU A 162 -21.60 -20.83 -14.17
N MET A 163 -22.73 -20.45 -14.78
CA MET A 163 -22.87 -19.10 -15.34
C MET A 163 -23.09 -18.09 -14.20
N LEU A 164 -22.62 -16.85 -14.38
CA LEU A 164 -22.78 -15.79 -13.38
C LEU A 164 -24.23 -15.60 -12.95
N MET A 165 -25.18 -15.73 -13.88
CA MET A 165 -26.62 -15.64 -13.60
C MET A 165 -27.19 -16.78 -12.74
N ASP A 166 -26.47 -17.90 -12.64
CA ASP A 166 -26.86 -19.08 -11.85
C ASP A 166 -26.20 -19.08 -10.45
N THR A 167 -25.36 -18.07 -10.15
CA THR A 167 -24.66 -17.98 -8.86
C THR A 167 -25.57 -17.58 -7.70
N PRO A 168 -25.29 -18.06 -6.47
CA PRO A 168 -25.96 -17.58 -5.27
C PRO A 168 -25.72 -16.07 -5.07
N GLY A 169 -26.79 -15.27 -5.07
CA GLY A 169 -26.72 -13.81 -4.91
C GLY A 169 -26.89 -13.00 -6.19
N PHE A 170 -27.00 -13.65 -7.37
CA PHE A 170 -27.38 -12.95 -8.59
C PHE A 170 -28.82 -12.39 -8.50
N PRO A 171 -29.08 -11.11 -8.82
CA PRO A 171 -30.41 -10.52 -8.68
C PRO A 171 -31.46 -11.22 -9.54
N GLU A 172 -32.50 -11.81 -8.91
CA GLU A 172 -33.58 -12.54 -9.62
C GLU A 172 -34.27 -11.65 -10.66
N GLU A 173 -34.43 -10.37 -10.39
CA GLU A 173 -35.05 -9.37 -11.28
C GLU A 173 -34.26 -9.17 -12.58
N VAL A 174 -32.96 -9.47 -12.60
CA VAL A 174 -32.07 -9.29 -13.76
C VAL A 174 -31.88 -10.58 -14.55
N LYS A 175 -32.23 -11.74 -14.00
CA LYS A 175 -32.07 -13.04 -14.68
C LYS A 175 -32.77 -13.15 -16.04
N PRO A 176 -34.01 -12.65 -16.23
CA PRO A 176 -34.66 -12.69 -17.55
C PRO A 176 -33.83 -11.97 -18.62
N LEU A 177 -33.27 -10.80 -18.27
CA LEU A 177 -32.43 -10.01 -19.16
C LEU A 177 -31.09 -10.71 -19.45
N ALA A 178 -30.45 -11.30 -18.43
CA ALA A 178 -29.23 -12.09 -18.62
C ALA A 178 -29.44 -13.28 -19.55
N LYS A 179 -30.57 -13.97 -19.41
CA LYS A 179 -30.97 -15.07 -20.29
C LYS A 179 -31.22 -14.61 -21.73
N ALA A 180 -31.87 -13.45 -21.91
CA ALA A 180 -32.06 -12.87 -23.25
C ALA A 180 -30.72 -12.56 -23.94
N HIS A 181 -29.74 -12.03 -23.21
CA HIS A 181 -28.39 -11.82 -23.74
C HIS A 181 -27.69 -13.13 -24.13
N LEU A 182 -27.88 -14.21 -23.36
CA LEU A 182 -27.37 -15.55 -23.71
C LEU A 182 -28.04 -16.09 -24.98
N ASP A 183 -29.37 -16.00 -25.07
CA ASP A 183 -30.11 -16.46 -26.24
C ASP A 183 -29.73 -15.66 -27.49
N ALA A 184 -29.52 -14.34 -27.36
CA ALA A 184 -29.00 -13.49 -28.43
C ALA A 184 -27.56 -13.88 -28.83
N TYR A 185 -26.68 -14.14 -27.86
CA TYR A 185 -25.32 -14.63 -28.12
C TYR A 185 -25.35 -15.93 -28.93
N ASN A 186 -26.18 -16.90 -28.54
CA ASN A 186 -26.30 -18.18 -29.24
C ASN A 186 -26.79 -18.01 -30.69
N LEU A 187 -27.69 -17.05 -30.95
CA LEU A 187 -28.14 -16.74 -32.31
C LEU A 187 -27.03 -16.14 -33.17
N ILE A 188 -26.20 -15.27 -32.59
CA ILE A 188 -25.05 -14.65 -33.27
C ILE A 188 -23.96 -15.68 -33.53
N GLU A 189 -23.64 -16.50 -32.53
CA GLU A 189 -22.63 -17.57 -32.63
C GLU A 189 -22.99 -18.60 -33.71
N ALA A 190 -24.28 -18.90 -33.87
CA ALA A 190 -24.78 -19.82 -34.90
C ALA A 190 -24.92 -19.17 -36.30
N SER A 191 -24.65 -17.88 -36.45
CA SER A 191 -24.81 -17.16 -37.71
C SER A 191 -23.61 -17.34 -38.66
N ASP A 192 -23.84 -17.05 -39.94
CA ASP A 192 -22.84 -17.11 -41.02
C ASP A 192 -22.14 -15.78 -41.30
N ILE A 193 -22.45 -14.73 -40.52
CA ILE A 193 -21.82 -13.41 -40.64
C ILE A 193 -20.54 -13.32 -39.83
N HIS A 194 -19.67 -12.36 -40.14
CA HIS A 194 -18.54 -12.03 -39.27
C HIS A 194 -19.04 -11.30 -38.02
N TRP A 195 -18.73 -11.83 -36.85
CA TRP A 195 -19.16 -11.23 -35.59
C TRP A 195 -18.07 -11.20 -34.52
N THR A 196 -18.24 -10.29 -33.56
CA THR A 196 -17.48 -10.24 -32.30
C THR A 196 -18.47 -9.91 -31.18
N TYR A 197 -18.43 -10.65 -30.07
CA TYR A 197 -19.32 -10.43 -28.93
C TYR A 197 -18.54 -9.94 -27.71
N MET A 198 -18.88 -8.77 -27.20
CA MET A 198 -18.17 -8.10 -26.12
C MET A 198 -19.04 -8.07 -24.87
N SER A 199 -18.71 -8.90 -23.88
CA SER A 199 -19.41 -8.95 -22.59
C SER A 199 -18.70 -8.05 -21.57
N PRO A 200 -19.39 -7.11 -20.90
CA PRO A 200 -18.78 -6.29 -19.85
C PRO A 200 -18.37 -7.11 -18.63
N ALA A 201 -17.60 -6.49 -17.73
CA ALA A 201 -17.44 -6.97 -16.35
C ALA A 201 -18.81 -7.10 -15.65
N ALA A 202 -18.87 -7.82 -14.53
CA ALA A 202 -20.12 -7.99 -13.78
C ALA A 202 -20.73 -6.63 -13.34
N THR A 203 -19.88 -5.63 -13.08
CA THR A 203 -20.28 -4.27 -12.74
C THR A 203 -19.67 -3.26 -13.72
N ILE A 204 -20.49 -2.38 -14.30
CA ILE A 204 -20.01 -1.23 -15.07
C ILE A 204 -20.14 0.03 -14.20
N THR A 205 -19.05 0.80 -14.10
CA THR A 205 -18.99 2.02 -13.29
C THR A 205 -18.77 3.26 -14.17
N THR A 206 -19.18 4.43 -13.69
CA THR A 206 -18.88 5.70 -14.37
C THR A 206 -17.39 6.03 -14.23
N GLY A 207 -16.70 6.31 -15.34
CA GLY A 207 -15.26 6.62 -15.33
C GLY A 207 -14.70 6.96 -16.71
N ARG A 208 -13.47 7.48 -16.75
CA ARG A 208 -12.76 7.90 -17.99
C ARG A 208 -11.91 6.76 -18.57
N ARG A 209 -11.60 6.83 -19.87
CA ARG A 209 -10.64 5.92 -20.54
C ARG A 209 -9.28 6.00 -19.86
N THR A 210 -8.77 4.86 -19.41
CA THR A 210 -7.42 4.63 -18.89
C THR A 210 -6.58 3.79 -19.85
N GLY A 211 -7.20 2.91 -20.65
CA GLY A 211 -6.53 1.95 -21.52
C GLY A 211 -6.04 0.69 -20.80
N LEU A 212 -6.43 0.48 -19.54
CA LEU A 212 -5.88 -0.57 -18.68
C LEU A 212 -6.97 -1.58 -18.26
N PHE A 213 -7.21 -2.58 -19.10
CA PHE A 213 -8.16 -3.67 -18.85
C PHE A 213 -7.58 -5.04 -19.25
N ARG A 214 -7.94 -6.09 -18.52
CA ARG A 214 -7.59 -7.48 -18.83
C ARG A 214 -8.66 -8.02 -19.75
N VAL A 215 -8.27 -8.71 -20.81
CA VAL A 215 -9.19 -9.41 -21.69
C VAL A 215 -9.29 -10.88 -21.27
N GLY A 216 -10.51 -11.37 -21.13
CA GLY A 216 -10.87 -12.76 -20.90
C GLY A 216 -11.80 -13.22 -22.00
N MET A 217 -12.02 -14.53 -22.11
CA MET A 217 -12.91 -15.08 -23.14
C MET A 217 -14.32 -15.23 -22.56
N ASN A 218 -14.78 -16.47 -22.39
CA ASN A 218 -16.11 -16.80 -21.90
C ASN A 218 -16.24 -16.82 -20.37
N ARG A 219 -15.25 -16.29 -19.64
CA ARG A 219 -15.17 -16.38 -18.17
C ARG A 219 -15.21 -15.01 -17.52
N VAL A 220 -15.94 -14.90 -16.43
CA VAL A 220 -15.90 -13.70 -15.58
C VAL A 220 -14.48 -13.50 -15.09
N ILE A 221 -13.94 -12.30 -15.26
CA ILE A 221 -12.65 -11.92 -14.69
C ILE A 221 -12.95 -11.19 -13.38
N THR A 222 -12.35 -11.63 -12.29
CA THR A 222 -12.42 -11.02 -10.95
C THR A 222 -11.03 -10.56 -10.49
N ASP A 223 -10.97 -9.68 -9.49
CA ASP A 223 -9.74 -9.45 -8.71
C ASP A 223 -9.58 -10.48 -7.59
N ASP A 224 -8.52 -10.29 -6.82
CA ASP A 224 -8.21 -10.98 -5.57
C ASP A 224 -9.31 -10.83 -4.51
N LEU A 225 -10.25 -9.89 -4.66
CA LEU A 225 -11.42 -9.69 -3.79
C LEU A 225 -12.70 -10.35 -4.35
N GLY A 226 -12.64 -10.97 -5.53
CA GLY A 226 -13.79 -11.57 -6.20
C GLY A 226 -14.67 -10.56 -6.96
N GLU A 227 -14.25 -9.30 -7.09
CA GLU A 227 -15.01 -8.23 -7.73
C GLU A 227 -14.67 -8.11 -9.22
N SER A 228 -15.70 -7.94 -10.05
CA SER A 228 -15.57 -7.78 -11.50
C SER A 228 -16.14 -6.42 -11.90
N SER A 229 -15.26 -5.44 -12.16
CA SER A 229 -15.68 -4.10 -12.57
C SER A 229 -14.89 -3.53 -13.75
N ILE A 230 -15.54 -2.65 -14.53
CA ILE A 230 -14.89 -1.85 -15.59
C ILE A 230 -15.53 -0.46 -15.68
N SER A 231 -14.75 0.55 -16.08
CA SER A 231 -15.26 1.89 -16.35
C SER A 231 -15.93 1.97 -17.73
N VAL A 232 -16.95 2.82 -17.89
CA VAL A 232 -17.57 3.07 -19.22
C VAL A 232 -16.52 3.54 -20.24
N GLY A 233 -15.55 4.37 -19.83
CA GLY A 233 -14.50 4.86 -20.71
C GLY A 233 -13.53 3.79 -21.20
N ASP A 234 -13.17 2.81 -20.36
CA ASP A 234 -12.33 1.67 -20.75
C ASP A 234 -13.09 0.63 -21.57
N PHE A 235 -14.36 0.41 -21.24
CA PHE A 235 -15.23 -0.43 -22.05
C PHE A 235 -15.38 0.14 -23.47
N ALA A 236 -15.57 1.46 -23.60
CA ALA A 236 -15.61 2.11 -24.91
C ALA A 236 -14.26 2.05 -25.64
N ALA A 237 -13.14 2.16 -24.92
CA ALA A 237 -11.81 2.05 -25.51
C ALA A 237 -11.55 0.65 -26.08
N ALA A 238 -11.86 -0.40 -25.34
CA ALA A 238 -11.74 -1.78 -25.80
C ALA A 238 -12.56 -2.05 -27.07
N LEU A 239 -13.75 -1.45 -27.18
CA LEU A 239 -14.57 -1.54 -28.39
C LEU A 239 -13.89 -0.87 -29.59
N VAL A 240 -13.32 0.33 -29.41
CA VAL A 240 -12.63 1.05 -30.48
C VAL A 240 -11.35 0.32 -30.89
N ASP A 241 -10.57 -0.16 -29.93
CA ASP A 241 -9.33 -0.91 -30.19
C ASP A 241 -9.64 -2.19 -30.99
N GLU A 242 -10.72 -2.91 -30.66
CA GLU A 242 -11.17 -4.09 -31.42
C GLU A 242 -11.70 -3.73 -32.83
N LEU A 243 -12.22 -2.51 -33.03
CA LEU A 243 -12.64 -2.02 -34.36
C LEU A 243 -11.43 -1.69 -35.25
N ASP A 244 -10.40 -1.08 -34.67
CA ASP A 244 -9.16 -0.68 -35.36
C ASP A 244 -8.24 -1.88 -35.65
N ASP A 245 -8.07 -2.79 -34.68
CA ASP A 245 -7.24 -4.01 -34.79
C ASP A 245 -8.04 -5.24 -34.32
N PRO A 246 -8.77 -5.92 -35.23
CA PRO A 246 -9.69 -6.98 -34.84
C PRO A 246 -8.96 -8.25 -34.38
N GLN A 247 -9.07 -8.59 -33.09
CA GLN A 247 -8.45 -9.77 -32.49
C GLN A 247 -9.47 -10.88 -32.17
N PHE A 248 -10.76 -10.55 -32.03
CA PHE A 248 -11.81 -11.48 -31.56
C PHE A 248 -12.90 -11.75 -32.60
N ILE A 249 -12.51 -11.94 -33.86
CA ILE A 249 -13.44 -12.35 -34.92
C ILE A 249 -13.94 -13.78 -34.66
N GLN A 250 -15.26 -14.00 -34.77
CA GLN A 250 -15.94 -15.26 -34.43
C GLN A 250 -15.75 -15.68 -32.97
N SER A 251 -15.59 -14.71 -32.07
CA SER A 251 -15.31 -14.97 -30.66
C SER A 251 -16.03 -14.01 -29.72
N ARG A 252 -16.23 -14.49 -28.49
CA ARG A 252 -16.66 -13.68 -27.35
C ARG A 252 -15.48 -13.38 -26.45
N PHE A 253 -15.40 -12.12 -26.03
CA PHE A 253 -14.44 -11.69 -25.02
C PHE A 253 -15.10 -10.79 -23.96
N THR A 254 -14.45 -10.68 -22.81
CA THR A 254 -14.83 -9.85 -21.68
C THR A 254 -13.64 -9.08 -21.15
N MET A 255 -13.90 -8.02 -20.38
CA MET A 255 -12.90 -7.07 -19.94
C MET A 255 -13.19 -6.63 -18.51
N ARG A 256 -12.14 -6.59 -17.69
CA ARG A 256 -12.15 -6.02 -16.34
C ARG A 256 -11.03 -5.01 -16.22
N ALA A 257 -11.22 -3.95 -15.43
CA ALA A 257 -10.11 -3.08 -15.02
C ALA A 257 -8.94 -3.93 -14.48
N VAL A 258 -7.72 -3.58 -14.86
CA VAL A 258 -6.54 -4.28 -14.32
C VAL A 258 -6.18 -3.71 -12.96
N ASP A 259 -6.19 -4.54 -11.92
CA ASP A 259 -5.46 -4.21 -10.70
C ASP A 259 -3.98 -4.47 -10.94
N GLU A 260 -3.25 -3.38 -11.19
CA GLU A 260 -2.05 -2.98 -10.47
C GLU A 260 -1.40 -1.81 -11.20
N HIS A 261 -1.27 -0.68 -10.49
CA HIS A 261 -0.75 0.58 -11.03
C HIS A 261 0.67 0.46 -11.61
N THR A 262 1.51 -0.42 -11.04
CA THR A 262 2.93 -0.49 -11.37
C THR A 262 3.23 -1.32 -12.62
N ILE A 263 2.58 -2.48 -12.78
CA ILE A 263 2.80 -3.36 -13.93
C ILE A 263 2.29 -2.69 -15.21
N HIS A 264 1.19 -1.94 -15.12
CA HIS A 264 0.46 -1.51 -16.31
C HIS A 264 0.57 -0.02 -16.67
N LYS A 265 0.86 0.90 -15.73
CA LYS A 265 1.17 2.31 -16.07
C LYS A 265 2.63 2.52 -16.46
N LEU A 266 3.55 1.70 -15.93
CA LEU A 266 4.98 1.77 -16.25
C LEU A 266 5.45 0.67 -17.21
N GLY A 267 4.61 -0.34 -17.48
CA GLY A 267 4.94 -1.45 -18.37
C GLY A 267 6.00 -2.42 -17.80
N ILE A 268 6.17 -2.49 -16.48
CA ILE A 268 7.13 -3.40 -15.85
C ILE A 268 6.51 -4.80 -15.76
N PRO A 269 7.05 -5.83 -16.44
CA PRO A 269 6.45 -7.17 -16.43
C PRO A 269 6.37 -7.76 -15.02
N ALA A 270 5.27 -8.48 -14.74
CA ALA A 270 5.08 -9.21 -13.47
C ALA A 270 6.26 -10.16 -13.19
N ALA A 271 6.72 -10.87 -14.23
CA ALA A 271 7.91 -11.71 -14.19
C ALA A 271 9.16 -10.95 -13.70
N SER A 272 9.35 -9.70 -14.14
CA SER A 272 10.52 -8.89 -13.74
C SER A 272 10.42 -8.44 -12.28
N LEU A 273 9.22 -8.09 -11.80
CA LEU A 273 9.00 -7.77 -10.39
C LEU A 273 9.28 -9.00 -9.51
N MET A 274 8.79 -10.18 -9.92
CA MET A 274 9.01 -11.45 -9.24
C MET A 274 10.50 -11.87 -9.25
N GLU A 275 11.20 -11.68 -10.37
CA GLU A 275 12.63 -11.96 -10.47
C GLU A 275 13.44 -11.06 -9.52
N ASN A 276 13.12 -9.76 -9.48
CA ASN A 276 13.76 -8.80 -8.58
C ASN A 276 13.42 -9.09 -7.10
N ALA A 277 12.19 -9.48 -6.81
CA ALA A 277 11.74 -9.87 -5.48
C ALA A 277 12.51 -11.08 -4.96
N GLY A 278 12.54 -12.18 -5.71
CA GLY A 278 13.26 -13.38 -5.32
C GLY A 278 14.76 -13.18 -5.23
N LYS A 279 15.37 -12.38 -6.13
CA LYS A 279 16.78 -11.98 -6.00
C LYS A 279 17.02 -11.24 -4.67
N ALA A 280 16.18 -10.26 -4.33
CA ALA A 280 16.31 -9.50 -3.10
C ALA A 280 16.16 -10.37 -1.83
N ILE A 281 15.30 -11.39 -1.89
CA ILE A 281 15.17 -12.39 -0.82
C ILE A 281 16.45 -13.22 -0.69
N ALA A 282 16.99 -13.72 -1.81
CA ALA A 282 18.22 -14.52 -1.82
C ALA A 282 19.43 -13.73 -1.27
N GLU A 283 19.58 -12.46 -1.65
CA GLU A 283 20.64 -11.59 -1.12
C GLU A 283 20.59 -11.46 0.41
N GLU A 284 19.39 -11.36 1.00
CA GLU A 284 19.24 -11.27 2.44
C GLU A 284 19.44 -12.61 3.15
N VAL A 285 19.07 -13.72 2.52
CA VAL A 285 19.43 -15.07 3.02
C VAL A 285 20.95 -15.23 3.06
N ILE A 286 21.67 -14.83 2.01
CA ILE A 286 23.14 -14.88 1.97
C ILE A 286 23.73 -13.97 3.07
N ARG A 287 23.15 -12.79 3.29
CA ARG A 287 23.56 -11.90 4.39
C ARG A 287 23.38 -12.56 5.76
N VAL A 288 22.24 -13.21 6.00
CA VAL A 288 21.99 -13.96 7.25
C VAL A 288 22.99 -15.10 7.41
N CYS A 289 23.31 -15.84 6.34
CA CYS A 289 24.35 -16.88 6.40
C CYS A 289 25.71 -16.32 6.85
N ARG A 290 26.11 -15.16 6.30
CA ARG A 290 27.37 -14.47 6.68
C ARG A 290 27.35 -13.99 8.14
N GLU A 291 26.21 -13.53 8.65
CA GLU A 291 26.06 -13.10 10.06
C GLU A 291 26.18 -14.30 11.01
N VAL A 292 25.44 -15.39 10.74
CA VAL A 292 25.45 -16.61 11.56
C VAL A 292 26.83 -17.27 11.58
N TRP A 293 27.53 -17.28 10.44
CA TRP A 293 28.89 -17.83 10.38
C TRP A 293 29.87 -17.04 11.27
N LYS A 294 29.77 -15.71 11.28
CA LYS A 294 30.58 -14.84 12.16
C LYS A 294 30.25 -15.02 13.65
N GLU A 295 29.01 -15.39 13.99
CA GLU A 295 28.60 -15.70 15.36
C GLU A 295 29.11 -17.07 15.84
N GLY A 296 29.20 -18.05 14.93
CA GLY A 296 29.66 -19.42 15.23
C GLY A 296 31.17 -19.60 15.30
N VAL A 297 31.95 -18.81 14.57
CA VAL A 297 33.42 -18.75 14.72
C VAL A 297 33.72 -17.79 15.87
N GLY A 298 33.81 -18.33 17.09
CA GLY A 298 34.06 -17.54 18.30
C GLY A 298 35.16 -16.49 18.09
N ARG A 299 34.94 -15.26 18.56
CA ARG A 299 35.96 -14.21 18.63
C ARG A 299 37.17 -14.75 19.41
N SER A 300 38.20 -15.20 18.72
CA SER A 300 39.52 -15.43 19.29
C SER A 300 40.22 -14.08 19.50
N PRO A 301 40.76 -13.76 20.70
CA PRO A 301 41.30 -12.43 21.01
C PRO A 301 42.62 -12.04 20.34
N GLU A 302 43.07 -12.69 19.26
CA GLU A 302 44.46 -12.54 18.76
C GLU A 302 44.63 -11.98 17.35
N GLN A 303 43.58 -11.42 16.73
CA GLN A 303 43.72 -10.75 15.42
C GLN A 303 43.40 -9.24 15.47
N GLN A 304 43.84 -8.56 16.53
CA GLN A 304 44.05 -7.12 16.49
C GLN A 304 45.56 -6.83 16.49
N GLY A 305 46.16 -6.84 15.31
CA GLY A 305 47.52 -6.37 15.13
C GLY A 305 48.18 -6.83 13.83
N GLY A 306 48.31 -5.91 12.87
CA GLY A 306 49.32 -6.03 11.80
C GLY A 306 48.80 -6.34 10.40
N ARG A 307 48.70 -5.27 9.59
CA ARG A 307 48.92 -5.15 8.13
C ARG A 307 49.14 -6.44 7.31
N ASN A 308 48.42 -6.57 6.19
CA ASN A 308 49.04 -6.43 4.85
C ASN A 308 48.01 -6.44 3.71
N GLU A 309 48.04 -5.38 2.91
CA GLU A 309 47.63 -5.41 1.51
C GLU A 309 48.52 -6.41 0.77
N GLY A 310 47.97 -7.49 0.24
CA GLY A 310 48.78 -8.42 -0.55
C GLY A 310 48.30 -9.87 -0.57
N ASN A 311 47.04 -10.13 -0.92
CA ASN A 311 46.71 -11.32 -1.68
C ASN A 311 45.41 -11.07 -2.46
N ARG A 312 45.52 -10.67 -3.73
CA ARG A 312 44.39 -10.67 -4.66
C ARG A 312 44.14 -12.13 -5.06
N GLU A 313 43.24 -12.79 -4.34
CA GLU A 313 42.81 -14.14 -4.69
C GLU A 313 41.83 -14.12 -5.87
N ARG A 314 42.09 -15.00 -6.83
CA ARG A 314 41.42 -15.08 -8.12
C ARG A 314 40.10 -15.85 -7.96
N ALA A 315 39.00 -15.28 -8.44
CA ALA A 315 37.69 -15.90 -8.42
C ALA A 315 37.62 -17.12 -9.37
N HIS A 316 36.93 -18.18 -8.91
CA HIS A 316 36.58 -19.35 -9.70
C HIS A 316 35.32 -19.10 -10.53
N THR A 317 35.44 -19.09 -11.86
CA THR A 317 34.31 -19.01 -12.80
C THR A 317 33.98 -20.40 -13.37
N GLY A 318 33.29 -21.22 -12.58
CA GLY A 318 32.68 -22.48 -13.02
C GLY A 318 33.65 -23.60 -13.51
N PRO A 319 33.15 -24.81 -13.74
CA PRO A 319 33.95 -25.91 -14.27
C PRO A 319 34.08 -25.75 -15.79
N GLY A 320 35.14 -25.08 -16.25
CA GLY A 320 35.45 -25.02 -17.68
C GLY A 320 36.49 -23.98 -18.17
N ASP A 321 36.91 -23.01 -17.36
CA ASP A 321 37.69 -21.89 -17.91
C ASP A 321 39.20 -22.17 -18.10
N ARG A 322 39.67 -21.90 -19.32
CA ARG A 322 41.09 -21.81 -19.68
C ARG A 322 41.67 -20.48 -19.21
N GLN A 323 42.92 -20.52 -18.75
CA GLN A 323 43.68 -19.37 -18.25
C GLN A 323 43.73 -18.20 -19.25
N GLY A 324 43.02 -17.12 -18.93
CA GLY A 324 43.19 -15.80 -19.55
C GLY A 324 43.96 -14.86 -18.62
N HIS A 325 44.94 -14.14 -19.15
CA HIS A 325 45.75 -13.16 -18.42
C HIS A 325 45.05 -11.80 -18.32
N GLY A 326 45.03 -11.21 -17.12
CA GLY A 326 45.02 -9.76 -16.90
C GLY A 326 43.65 -9.08 -16.82
N GLY A 327 43.12 -8.96 -15.61
CA GLY A 327 42.03 -8.06 -15.25
C GLY A 327 41.51 -8.38 -13.84
N ASP A 328 41.31 -7.36 -12.98
CA ASP A 328 40.56 -7.52 -11.73
C ASP A 328 39.08 -7.74 -12.10
N ILE A 329 38.71 -8.96 -12.46
CA ILE A 329 37.32 -9.36 -12.73
C ILE A 329 36.68 -9.63 -11.38
N ILE A 330 35.94 -8.66 -10.85
CA ILE A 330 35.14 -8.80 -9.63
C ILE A 330 33.74 -9.25 -10.07
N ALA A 331 33.32 -10.46 -9.70
CA ALA A 331 31.94 -10.93 -9.89
C ALA A 331 30.99 -10.19 -8.93
N ASP A 332 29.69 -10.17 -9.22
CA ASP A 332 28.69 -9.56 -8.33
C ASP A 332 28.69 -10.25 -6.95
N SER A 333 29.38 -9.63 -5.98
CA SER A 333 29.55 -10.16 -4.62
C SER A 333 28.25 -10.27 -3.82
N ALA A 334 27.13 -9.72 -4.33
CA ALA A 334 25.83 -9.80 -3.66
C ALA A 334 25.28 -11.24 -3.64
N LEU A 335 25.47 -11.99 -4.74
CA LEU A 335 24.99 -13.36 -4.89
C LEU A 335 26.09 -14.43 -4.81
N VAL A 336 27.35 -14.04 -4.60
CA VAL A 336 28.45 -15.01 -4.45
C VAL A 336 28.73 -15.28 -2.98
N MET A 337 28.69 -16.55 -2.58
CA MET A 337 29.18 -17.01 -1.28
C MET A 337 30.52 -17.70 -1.48
N GLU A 338 31.62 -17.06 -1.07
CA GLU A 338 32.99 -17.58 -1.28
C GLU A 338 33.26 -18.90 -0.52
N GLN A 339 32.57 -19.11 0.60
CA GLN A 339 32.61 -20.35 1.38
C GLN A 339 31.19 -20.73 1.83
N PRO A 340 30.39 -21.38 0.97
CA PRO A 340 29.01 -21.75 1.33
C PRO A 340 28.96 -22.80 2.45
N GLY A 341 30.04 -23.55 2.70
CA GLY A 341 30.10 -24.57 3.76
C GLY A 341 29.00 -25.62 3.61
N ASP A 342 28.50 -26.15 4.72
CA ASP A 342 27.39 -27.12 4.77
C ASP A 342 26.00 -26.44 4.84
N GLN A 343 25.85 -25.25 4.24
CA GLN A 343 24.57 -24.52 4.27
C GLN A 343 23.50 -25.25 3.44
N GLN A 344 22.38 -25.55 4.08
CA GLN A 344 21.22 -26.19 3.47
C GLN A 344 19.96 -25.42 3.84
N TRP A 345 19.31 -24.80 2.87
CA TRP A 345 18.11 -23.97 3.09
C TRP A 345 16.86 -24.63 2.58
N TYR A 346 15.80 -24.59 3.39
CA TYR A 346 14.47 -25.01 2.96
C TYR A 346 13.65 -23.79 2.57
N VAL A 347 13.04 -23.82 1.38
CA VAL A 347 12.16 -22.76 0.91
C VAL A 347 10.73 -23.27 0.93
N LEU A 348 9.91 -22.71 1.83
CA LEU A 348 8.53 -23.11 2.01
C LEU A 348 7.66 -22.39 0.97
N ILE A 349 7.06 -23.14 0.03
CA ILE A 349 6.39 -22.60 -1.15
C ILE A 349 4.86 -22.70 -0.99
N GLY A 350 4.19 -21.55 -0.99
CA GLY A 350 2.74 -21.47 -1.12
C GLY A 350 2.28 -21.41 -2.58
N LYS A 351 0.96 -21.44 -2.80
CA LYS A 351 0.36 -21.47 -4.15
C LYS A 351 0.26 -20.13 -4.89
N GLY A 352 0.58 -19.01 -4.23
CA GLY A 352 0.43 -17.65 -4.77
C GLY A 352 1.74 -17.04 -5.26
N ASN A 353 1.71 -15.73 -5.57
CA ASN A 353 2.88 -14.97 -6.04
C ASN A 353 4.05 -15.00 -5.04
N ASN A 354 3.77 -14.97 -3.72
CA ASN A 354 4.83 -15.09 -2.71
C ASN A 354 5.61 -16.42 -2.85
N GLY A 355 4.92 -17.51 -3.21
CA GLY A 355 5.57 -18.78 -3.54
C GLY A 355 6.42 -18.71 -4.81
N GLY A 356 5.98 -17.93 -5.80
CA GLY A 356 6.78 -17.59 -6.98
C GLY A 356 8.07 -16.84 -6.63
N ASP A 357 8.00 -15.83 -5.76
CA ASP A 357 9.17 -15.11 -5.25
C ASP A 357 10.14 -16.05 -4.52
N GLY A 358 9.60 -16.99 -3.73
CA GLY A 358 10.38 -18.06 -3.09
C GLY A 358 11.08 -18.98 -4.09
N LEU A 359 10.43 -19.35 -5.18
CA LEU A 359 11.02 -20.19 -6.24
C LEU A 359 12.15 -19.47 -6.97
N VAL A 360 11.99 -18.17 -7.25
CA VAL A 360 13.08 -17.33 -7.76
C VAL A 360 14.23 -17.28 -6.77
N ALA A 361 13.95 -17.02 -5.49
CA ALA A 361 14.98 -16.99 -4.44
C ALA A 361 15.76 -18.31 -4.38
N ALA A 362 15.07 -19.45 -4.45
CA ALA A 362 15.69 -20.77 -4.48
C ALA A 362 16.69 -20.94 -5.63
N ARG A 363 16.32 -20.48 -6.84
CA ARG A 363 17.21 -20.52 -8.02
C ARG A 363 18.48 -19.72 -7.80
N HIS A 364 18.35 -18.49 -7.30
CA HIS A 364 19.50 -17.61 -7.00
C HIS A 364 20.38 -18.17 -5.87
N LEU A 365 19.79 -18.81 -4.86
CA LEU A 365 20.55 -19.45 -3.78
C LEU A 365 21.35 -20.67 -4.26
N VAL A 366 20.80 -21.47 -5.18
CA VAL A 366 21.55 -22.56 -5.81
C VAL A 366 22.69 -22.02 -6.67
N GLU A 367 22.46 -20.95 -7.44
CA GLU A 367 23.51 -20.29 -8.23
C GLU A 367 24.61 -19.71 -7.33
N ALA A 368 24.25 -19.23 -6.13
CA ALA A 368 25.18 -18.78 -5.09
C ALA A 368 25.99 -19.92 -4.43
N GLY A 369 25.70 -21.17 -4.75
CA GLY A 369 26.39 -22.36 -4.22
C GLY A 369 25.82 -22.92 -2.92
N LEU A 370 24.63 -22.49 -2.49
CA LEU A 370 23.97 -23.05 -1.30
C LEU A 370 23.17 -24.31 -1.67
N GLY A 371 23.12 -25.26 -0.75
CA GLY A 371 22.18 -26.37 -0.85
C GLY A 371 20.76 -25.89 -0.59
N VAL A 372 19.81 -26.26 -1.46
CA VAL A 372 18.41 -25.82 -1.37
C VAL A 372 17.45 -27.01 -1.51
N THR A 373 16.35 -26.98 -0.76
CA THR A 373 15.21 -27.89 -0.95
C THR A 373 13.91 -27.10 -0.93
N LEU A 374 13.10 -27.29 -1.97
CA LEU A 374 11.76 -26.72 -2.06
C LEU A 374 10.80 -27.57 -1.22
N VAL A 375 9.97 -26.93 -0.41
CA VAL A 375 8.94 -27.61 0.38
C VAL A 375 7.60 -27.01 0.03
N TYR A 376 6.83 -27.68 -0.83
CA TYR A 376 5.54 -27.19 -1.25
C TYR A 376 4.46 -27.53 -0.23
N ALA A 377 3.63 -26.53 0.13
CA ALA A 377 2.45 -26.73 0.98
C ALA A 377 1.32 -27.48 0.24
N ASP A 378 1.22 -27.25 -1.08
CA ASP A 378 0.26 -27.89 -1.98
C ASP A 378 0.99 -28.63 -3.11
N ALA A 379 0.28 -29.35 -3.98
CA ALA A 379 0.90 -29.91 -5.17
C ALA A 379 1.50 -28.80 -6.05
N PRO A 380 2.70 -28.97 -6.65
CA PRO A 380 3.33 -27.95 -7.48
C PRO A 380 2.45 -27.44 -8.63
N ASP A 381 1.55 -28.28 -9.16
CA ASP A 381 0.60 -27.92 -10.23
C ASP A 381 -0.49 -26.91 -9.79
N ALA A 382 -0.60 -26.63 -8.49
CA ALA A 382 -1.50 -25.61 -7.95
C ALA A 382 -1.01 -24.18 -8.25
N LEU A 383 0.29 -23.98 -8.52
CA LEU A 383 0.85 -22.71 -8.93
C LEU A 383 0.36 -22.31 -10.32
N ARG A 384 0.02 -21.02 -10.49
CA ARG A 384 -0.52 -20.43 -11.72
C ARG A 384 0.27 -19.18 -12.11
N GLY A 385 0.09 -18.71 -13.33
CA GLY A 385 0.72 -17.48 -13.84
C GLY A 385 2.24 -17.52 -13.76
N GLU A 386 2.86 -16.40 -13.36
CA GLU A 386 4.31 -16.26 -13.24
C GLU A 386 4.92 -17.27 -12.26
N ALA A 387 4.23 -17.58 -11.17
CA ALA A 387 4.74 -18.54 -10.19
C ALA A 387 4.84 -19.97 -10.76
N ALA A 388 3.99 -20.34 -11.73
CA ALA A 388 4.10 -21.61 -12.45
C ALA A 388 5.34 -21.65 -13.36
N VAL A 389 5.67 -20.53 -14.02
CA VAL A 389 6.88 -20.40 -14.85
C VAL A 389 8.13 -20.61 -13.98
N GLN A 390 8.16 -20.03 -12.78
CA GLN A 390 9.27 -20.17 -11.85
C GLN A 390 9.40 -21.59 -11.29
N ARG A 391 8.27 -22.28 -11.06
CA ARG A 391 8.26 -23.70 -10.71
C ARG A 391 8.91 -24.54 -11.80
N ASP A 392 8.51 -24.33 -13.06
CA ASP A 392 9.03 -25.11 -14.18
C ASP A 392 10.53 -24.86 -14.37
N ALA A 393 10.97 -23.62 -14.18
CA ALA A 393 12.39 -23.26 -14.21
C ALA A 393 13.19 -23.92 -13.07
N ALA A 394 12.65 -23.94 -11.84
CA ALA A 394 13.28 -24.62 -10.71
C ALA A 394 13.37 -26.14 -10.92
N ALA A 395 12.35 -26.75 -11.51
CA ALA A 395 12.35 -28.17 -11.87
C ALA A 395 13.40 -28.49 -12.94
N GLN A 396 13.55 -27.65 -13.96
CA GLN A 396 14.58 -27.81 -15.00
C GLN A 396 16.01 -27.68 -14.46
N LEU A 397 16.21 -26.89 -13.40
CA LEU A 397 17.49 -26.79 -12.68
C LEU A 397 17.75 -27.98 -11.74
N GLY A 398 16.80 -28.90 -11.60
CA GLY A 398 16.94 -30.10 -10.77
C GLY A 398 16.98 -29.78 -9.28
N ILE A 399 16.37 -28.67 -8.83
CA ILE A 399 16.31 -28.33 -7.41
C ILE A 399 15.46 -29.37 -6.67
N PRO A 400 15.98 -30.03 -5.62
CA PRO A 400 15.22 -31.01 -4.84
C PRO A 400 13.92 -30.42 -4.30
N ALA A 401 12.82 -31.17 -4.39
CA ALA A 401 11.51 -30.74 -3.95
C ALA A 401 10.81 -31.82 -3.12
N LEU A 402 10.09 -31.38 -2.09
CA LEU A 402 9.21 -32.18 -1.24
C LEU A 402 7.80 -31.61 -1.29
N VAL A 403 6.78 -32.47 -1.20
CA VAL A 403 5.38 -32.03 -1.04
C VAL A 403 4.88 -32.44 0.34
N HIS A 404 4.47 -31.45 1.14
CA HIS A 404 3.95 -31.69 2.50
C HIS A 404 2.74 -32.64 2.47
N GLY A 405 2.70 -33.58 3.42
CA GLY A 405 1.66 -34.61 3.50
C GLY A 405 1.85 -35.80 2.56
N ARG A 406 2.68 -35.68 1.50
CA ARG A 406 3.17 -36.83 0.71
C ARG A 406 4.49 -37.34 1.25
N GLU A 407 5.36 -36.41 1.67
CA GLU A 407 6.69 -36.67 2.17
C GLU A 407 6.88 -36.02 3.54
N ALA A 408 7.67 -36.67 4.39
CA ALA A 408 8.04 -36.11 5.70
C ALA A 408 9.11 -35.02 5.52
N VAL A 409 8.85 -33.83 6.06
CA VAL A 409 9.79 -32.70 6.02
C VAL A 409 10.65 -32.74 7.29
N ASP A 410 11.93 -33.09 7.14
CA ASP A 410 12.89 -33.13 8.23
C ASP A 410 13.68 -31.81 8.30
N PHE A 411 13.25 -30.88 9.16
CA PHE A 411 13.89 -29.58 9.36
C PHE A 411 15.24 -29.66 10.09
N SER A 412 15.63 -30.81 10.66
CA SER A 412 16.94 -30.96 11.31
C SER A 412 18.10 -30.87 10.32
N ARG A 413 17.83 -31.17 9.04
CA ARG A 413 18.79 -31.18 7.93
C ARG A 413 19.06 -29.81 7.32
N CYS A 414 18.26 -28.81 7.65
CA CYS A 414 18.47 -27.44 7.17
C CYS A 414 19.22 -26.59 8.20
N THR A 415 19.90 -25.57 7.71
CA THR A 415 20.57 -24.52 8.48
C THR A 415 19.75 -23.23 8.53
N GLY A 416 18.77 -23.06 7.64
CA GLY A 416 17.85 -21.92 7.59
C GLY A 416 16.61 -22.19 6.75
N ILE A 417 15.60 -21.32 6.91
CA ILE A 417 14.30 -21.45 6.25
C ILE A 417 13.94 -20.14 5.56
N VAL A 418 13.45 -20.21 4.32
CA VAL A 418 12.75 -19.11 3.65
C VAL A 418 11.25 -19.37 3.74
N ASP A 419 10.52 -18.43 4.35
CA ASP A 419 9.07 -18.42 4.41
C ASP A 419 8.52 -17.68 3.19
N ALA A 420 7.99 -18.43 2.22
CA ALA A 420 7.34 -17.95 1.00
C ALA A 420 5.94 -18.59 0.86
N LEU A 421 5.27 -18.84 2.00
CA LEU A 421 3.98 -19.53 2.05
C LEU A 421 2.80 -18.59 1.75
N LEU A 422 2.65 -17.52 2.53
CA LEU A 422 1.53 -16.59 2.46
C LEU A 422 2.05 -15.16 2.39
N GLY A 423 1.44 -14.34 1.54
CA GLY A 423 1.77 -12.91 1.39
C GLY A 423 0.58 -12.01 1.75
N THR A 424 0.57 -10.79 1.21
CA THR A 424 -0.47 -9.77 1.45
C THR A 424 -1.88 -10.19 1.02
N GLY A 425 -2.01 -11.11 0.06
CA GLY A 425 -3.31 -11.62 -0.41
C GLY A 425 -3.96 -12.68 0.50
N SER A 426 -3.37 -12.99 1.67
CA SER A 426 -3.93 -13.98 2.60
C SER A 426 -4.76 -13.32 3.70
N SER A 427 -5.83 -13.99 4.16
CA SER A 427 -6.69 -13.50 5.22
C SER A 427 -7.03 -14.58 6.26
N GLY A 428 -7.07 -14.16 7.53
CA GLY A 428 -7.37 -15.03 8.66
C GLY A 428 -6.28 -16.05 9.00
N ALA A 429 -6.62 -16.99 9.89
CA ALA A 429 -5.66 -17.97 10.40
C ALA A 429 -5.23 -18.99 9.34
N PRO A 430 -3.92 -19.32 9.26
CA PRO A 430 -3.42 -20.42 8.43
C PRO A 430 -4.10 -21.74 8.78
N ARG A 431 -4.28 -22.62 7.78
CA ARG A 431 -4.97 -23.91 7.94
C ARG A 431 -4.23 -25.03 7.23
N GLY A 432 -4.51 -26.27 7.63
CA GLY A 432 -3.99 -27.47 6.96
C GLY A 432 -2.46 -27.46 6.86
N ALA A 433 -1.94 -27.74 5.66
CA ALA A 433 -0.51 -27.80 5.37
C ALA A 433 0.23 -26.51 5.73
N TYR A 434 -0.37 -25.34 5.49
CA TYR A 434 0.24 -24.04 5.82
C TYR A 434 0.46 -23.91 7.33
N ALA A 435 -0.57 -24.18 8.13
CA ALA A 435 -0.46 -24.13 9.59
C ALA A 435 0.59 -25.12 10.12
N ALA A 436 0.59 -26.36 9.60
CA ALA A 436 1.54 -27.38 10.01
C ALA A 436 2.99 -27.01 9.68
N LEU A 437 3.24 -26.47 8.48
CA LEU A 437 4.58 -26.02 8.06
C LEU A 437 5.05 -24.81 8.88
N ILE A 438 4.17 -23.84 9.17
CA ILE A 438 4.51 -22.68 9.98
C ILE A 438 4.90 -23.11 11.40
N ALA A 439 4.11 -23.98 12.03
CA ALA A 439 4.41 -24.50 13.36
C ALA A 439 5.75 -25.26 13.38
N ALA A 440 5.96 -26.17 12.42
CA ALA A 440 7.20 -26.93 12.32
C ALA A 440 8.43 -26.04 12.04
N ALA A 441 8.28 -24.98 11.24
CA ALA A 441 9.34 -24.02 10.97
C ALA A 441 9.73 -23.25 12.24
N ASN A 442 8.76 -22.76 13.01
CA ASN A 442 9.01 -22.07 14.28
C ASN A 442 9.67 -23.01 15.31
N ASP A 443 9.19 -24.25 15.42
CA ASP A 443 9.71 -25.25 16.37
C ASP A 443 11.12 -25.75 16.01
N SER A 444 11.58 -25.53 14.77
CA SER A 444 12.89 -25.99 14.29
C SER A 444 14.08 -25.30 14.96
N GLY A 445 13.86 -24.11 15.55
CA GLY A 445 14.93 -23.26 16.10
C GLY A 445 15.89 -22.69 15.04
N LYS A 446 15.59 -22.83 13.75
CA LYS A 446 16.41 -22.33 12.65
C LYS A 446 16.09 -20.86 12.33
N PRO A 447 17.05 -20.07 11.82
CA PRO A 447 16.74 -18.72 11.35
C PRO A 447 15.75 -18.75 10.18
N ILE A 448 14.66 -17.99 10.29
CA ILE A 448 13.64 -17.85 9.25
C ILE A 448 13.75 -16.48 8.58
N VAL A 449 13.79 -16.45 7.25
CA VAL A 449 13.69 -15.25 6.42
C VAL A 449 12.33 -15.24 5.71
N SER A 450 11.45 -14.30 6.04
CA SER A 450 10.14 -14.19 5.40
C SER A 450 10.18 -13.32 4.15
N ALA A 451 9.56 -13.81 3.09
CA ALA A 451 9.30 -13.10 1.85
C ALA A 451 8.08 -12.20 2.01
N ASP A 452 8.29 -10.90 1.83
CA ASP A 452 7.34 -9.79 1.98
C ASP A 452 6.76 -9.57 3.38
N VAL A 453 6.07 -10.56 3.93
CA VAL A 453 5.38 -10.55 5.22
C VAL A 453 5.47 -11.95 5.84
N PRO A 454 5.70 -12.09 7.17
CA PRO A 454 5.62 -13.39 7.84
C PRO A 454 4.27 -14.08 7.62
N SER A 455 4.28 -15.33 7.20
CA SER A 455 3.04 -16.09 7.02
C SER A 455 2.24 -16.17 8.33
N GLY A 456 0.97 -15.78 8.27
CA GLY A 456 0.08 -15.65 9.44
C GLY A 456 0.00 -14.23 10.02
N LEU A 457 0.75 -13.25 9.49
CA LEU A 457 0.65 -11.84 9.86
C LEU A 457 -0.28 -11.09 8.92
N ASN A 458 -1.20 -10.29 9.49
CA ASN A 458 -2.03 -9.37 8.73
C ASN A 458 -1.23 -8.11 8.33
N ALA A 459 -0.96 -7.95 7.04
CA ALA A 459 -0.13 -6.88 6.49
C ALA A 459 -0.67 -5.45 6.72
N ASP A 460 -1.96 -5.33 7.03
CA ASP A 460 -2.64 -4.05 7.25
C ASP A 460 -2.69 -3.64 8.71
N THR A 461 -2.95 -4.60 9.60
CA THR A 461 -3.25 -4.30 11.00
C THR A 461 -2.10 -4.66 11.94
N GLY A 462 -1.25 -5.61 11.54
CA GLY A 462 -0.24 -6.22 12.41
C GLY A 462 -0.82 -7.25 13.37
N GLU A 463 -2.09 -7.61 13.21
CA GLU A 463 -2.68 -8.78 13.88
C GLU A 463 -1.94 -10.05 13.46
N VAL A 464 -1.72 -10.93 14.42
CA VAL A 464 -1.07 -12.23 14.21
C VAL A 464 -2.11 -13.32 14.39
N TYR A 465 -2.23 -14.20 13.40
CA TYR A 465 -3.08 -15.38 13.47
C TYR A 465 -2.23 -16.63 13.72
N GLU A 466 -2.60 -17.40 14.75
CA GLU A 466 -1.84 -18.59 15.11
C GLU A 466 -2.17 -19.80 14.20
N PRO A 467 -1.14 -20.54 13.73
CA PRO A 467 0.29 -20.28 13.93
C PRO A 467 0.81 -19.20 12.98
N CYS A 468 1.74 -18.35 13.44
CA CYS A 468 2.42 -17.32 12.63
C CYS A 468 3.93 -17.42 12.70
N ILE A 469 4.60 -17.25 11.55
CA ILE A 469 6.06 -17.30 11.43
C ILE A 469 6.71 -16.25 12.34
N GLN A 470 7.71 -16.69 13.10
CA GLN A 470 8.59 -15.82 13.88
C GLN A 470 9.90 -15.63 13.10
N ALA A 471 9.94 -14.59 12.26
CA ALA A 471 11.05 -14.32 11.37
C ALA A 471 12.25 -13.72 12.11
N ARG A 472 13.48 -14.11 11.73
CA ARG A 472 14.70 -13.36 12.07
C ARG A 472 14.79 -12.09 11.22
N VAL A 473 14.42 -12.20 9.94
CA VAL A 473 14.41 -11.10 8.97
C VAL A 473 13.14 -11.21 8.11
N THR A 474 12.48 -10.09 7.85
CA THR A 474 11.45 -9.99 6.80
C THR A 474 11.95 -9.10 5.67
N VAL A 475 11.96 -9.63 4.45
CA VAL A 475 12.32 -8.91 3.23
C VAL A 475 11.06 -8.31 2.64
N CYS A 476 10.73 -7.10 3.07
CA CYS A 476 9.53 -6.38 2.63
C CYS A 476 9.73 -5.82 1.22
N LEU A 477 8.84 -6.17 0.30
CA LEU A 477 8.99 -5.87 -1.12
C LEU A 477 8.29 -4.56 -1.50
N ALA A 478 8.96 -3.74 -2.29
CA ALA A 478 8.53 -2.43 -2.78
C ALA A 478 8.32 -1.34 -1.71
N LEU A 479 7.26 -1.45 -0.91
CA LEU A 479 6.87 -0.47 0.10
C LEU A 479 6.64 -1.17 1.43
N LEU A 480 6.95 -0.47 2.52
CA LEU A 480 6.74 -0.96 3.87
C LEU A 480 5.25 -1.20 4.15
N LYS A 481 4.88 -2.43 4.49
CA LYS A 481 3.52 -2.77 4.91
C LYS A 481 3.31 -2.32 6.36
N ARG A 482 2.20 -1.61 6.60
CA ARG A 482 1.89 -1.01 7.91
C ARG A 482 1.80 -2.03 9.05
N GLY A 483 1.34 -3.26 8.77
CA GLY A 483 1.26 -4.34 9.75
C GLY A 483 2.63 -4.83 10.25
N LEU A 484 3.70 -4.67 9.46
CA LEU A 484 5.07 -5.02 9.88
C LEU A 484 5.59 -4.08 10.98
N VAL A 485 5.01 -2.90 11.13
CA VAL A 485 5.41 -1.92 12.16
C VAL A 485 4.36 -1.75 13.26
N GLN A 486 3.37 -2.64 13.36
CA GLN A 486 2.39 -2.67 14.44
C GLN A 486 2.57 -3.94 15.27
N TYR A 487 2.47 -3.83 16.60
CA TYR A 487 2.53 -5.01 17.47
C TYR A 487 1.16 -5.71 17.52
N PRO A 488 1.11 -7.06 17.56
CA PRO A 488 2.24 -7.99 17.72
C PRO A 488 3.07 -8.28 16.44
N GLY A 489 2.58 -7.90 15.25
CA GLY A 489 3.25 -8.21 13.98
C GLY A 489 4.72 -7.77 13.88
N ALA A 490 5.08 -6.63 14.45
CA ALA A 490 6.46 -6.15 14.52
C ALA A 490 7.41 -7.08 15.30
N SER A 491 6.89 -7.85 16.27
CA SER A 491 7.66 -8.90 16.94
C SER A 491 7.88 -10.11 16.03
N ALA A 492 6.84 -10.52 15.30
CA ALA A 492 6.90 -11.66 14.38
C ALA A 492 7.78 -11.38 13.14
N ALA A 493 7.90 -10.12 12.72
CA ALA A 493 8.66 -9.72 11.54
C ALA A 493 10.19 -9.65 11.75
N GLY A 494 10.67 -9.64 13.00
CA GLY A 494 12.10 -9.50 13.30
C GLY A 494 12.71 -8.22 12.70
N ARG A 495 13.89 -8.34 12.08
CA ARG A 495 14.52 -7.23 11.35
C ARG A 495 13.83 -7.05 9.99
N ILE A 496 13.18 -5.91 9.78
CA ILE A 496 12.53 -5.59 8.51
C ILE A 496 13.51 -4.91 7.57
N VAL A 497 13.60 -5.41 6.34
CA VAL A 497 14.44 -4.86 5.29
C VAL A 497 13.57 -4.56 4.09
N VAL A 498 13.38 -3.29 3.76
CA VAL A 498 12.60 -2.88 2.59
C VAL A 498 13.48 -2.93 1.35
N ARG A 499 13.03 -3.63 0.30
CA ARG A 499 13.75 -3.80 -0.97
C ARG A 499 12.95 -3.23 -2.12
N SER A 500 13.59 -2.41 -2.95
CA SER A 500 13.00 -1.99 -4.22
C SER A 500 13.05 -3.15 -5.20
N ILE A 501 11.92 -3.44 -5.84
CA ILE A 501 11.80 -4.51 -6.84
C ILE A 501 11.59 -3.96 -8.25
N GLY A 502 11.82 -2.65 -8.44
CA GLY A 502 11.56 -1.95 -9.70
C GLY A 502 10.32 -1.06 -9.66
N ILE A 503 9.54 -1.06 -8.58
CA ILE A 503 8.44 -0.09 -8.36
C ILE A 503 9.03 1.29 -8.03
N PRO A 504 8.83 2.32 -8.86
CA PRO A 504 9.36 3.65 -8.56
C PRO A 504 8.67 4.25 -7.34
N ALA A 505 9.46 4.64 -6.34
CA ALA A 505 8.96 5.22 -5.09
C ALA A 505 8.06 6.46 -5.31
N ARG A 506 8.27 7.20 -6.41
CA ARG A 506 7.44 8.36 -6.81
C ARG A 506 5.99 8.02 -7.16
N LEU A 507 5.66 6.74 -7.39
CA LEU A 507 4.28 6.33 -7.64
C LEU A 507 3.46 6.21 -6.35
N ALA A 508 4.11 6.06 -5.19
CA ALA A 508 3.38 5.97 -3.92
C ALA A 508 2.56 7.23 -3.63
N PRO A 509 3.06 8.48 -3.80
CA PRO A 509 2.26 9.69 -3.63
C PRO A 509 1.11 9.87 -4.63
N GLU A 510 1.21 9.35 -5.86
CA GLU A 510 0.18 9.49 -6.90
C GLU A 510 -1.10 8.66 -6.58
N HIS A 511 -0.98 7.67 -5.69
CA HIS A 511 -2.08 6.92 -5.04
C HIS A 511 -2.12 7.13 -3.54
N GLY A 512 -1.42 8.16 -3.07
CA GLY A 512 -1.01 8.48 -1.69
C GLY A 512 -1.31 7.41 -0.64
N PRO A 513 -0.32 6.67 -0.10
CA PRO A 513 -0.59 5.94 1.12
C PRO A 513 -1.02 6.96 2.18
N SER A 514 -2.24 6.78 2.68
CA SER A 514 -2.78 7.54 3.80
C SER A 514 -2.03 7.27 5.12
N VAL A 515 -0.96 6.48 5.08
CA VAL A 515 -0.16 6.09 6.24
C VAL A 515 1.33 6.21 5.90
N ARG A 516 2.09 6.95 6.71
CA ARG A 516 3.54 7.15 6.53
C ARG A 516 4.31 6.78 7.79
N LEU A 517 5.53 6.27 7.62
CA LEU A 517 6.47 6.11 8.73
C LEU A 517 7.08 7.48 9.07
N LEU A 518 7.09 7.88 10.35
CA LEU A 518 7.78 9.11 10.74
C LEU A 518 9.29 8.92 10.68
N THR A 519 9.92 9.71 9.82
CA THR A 519 11.36 9.88 9.70
C THR A 519 11.68 11.36 9.64
N ASP A 520 12.96 11.71 9.82
CA ASP A 520 13.40 13.11 9.63
C ASP A 520 13.10 13.61 8.21
N GLU A 521 13.19 12.74 7.20
CA GLU A 521 12.82 13.04 5.82
C GLU A 521 11.33 13.35 5.66
N VAL A 522 10.44 12.58 6.29
CA VAL A 522 8.99 12.86 6.26
C VAL A 522 8.66 14.16 6.99
N LEU A 523 9.31 14.43 8.12
CA LEU A 523 9.14 15.67 8.87
C LEU A 523 9.57 16.89 8.04
N ARG A 524 10.76 16.87 7.44
CA ARG A 524 11.29 17.99 6.65
C ARG A 524 10.62 18.13 5.28
N GLY A 525 10.33 17.03 4.62
CA GLY A 525 9.81 17.00 3.25
C GLY A 525 8.29 17.14 3.21
N ALA A 526 7.58 16.14 3.74
CA ALA A 526 6.12 16.10 3.67
C ALA A 526 5.46 17.11 4.61
N LEU A 527 5.91 17.15 5.87
CA LEU A 527 5.33 18.02 6.89
C LEU A 527 5.98 19.41 6.93
N ARG A 528 7.09 19.63 6.20
CA ARG A 528 7.81 20.92 6.13
C ARG A 528 8.17 21.49 7.51
N VAL A 529 8.50 20.61 8.45
CA VAL A 529 8.93 20.97 9.80
C VAL A 529 10.44 21.20 9.81
N ASP A 530 10.88 22.31 10.39
CA ASP A 530 12.30 22.49 10.71
C ASP A 530 12.68 21.67 11.94
N THR A 531 13.20 20.46 11.72
CA THR A 531 13.66 19.61 12.82
C THR A 531 14.98 20.10 13.43
N GLY A 532 15.64 21.10 12.84
CA GLY A 532 16.78 21.81 13.42
C GLY A 532 16.41 22.74 14.58
N ARG A 533 15.10 23.04 14.76
CA ARG A 533 14.57 23.90 15.83
C ARG A 533 15.28 25.27 15.87
N LEU A 534 15.59 25.84 14.71
CA LEU A 534 16.34 27.09 14.63
C LEU A 534 15.51 28.25 15.19
N ARG A 535 16.17 29.12 15.95
CA ARG A 535 15.56 30.35 16.46
C ARG A 535 16.02 31.55 15.63
N ALA A 536 15.06 32.36 15.20
CA ALA A 536 15.29 33.67 14.62
C ALA A 536 16.23 34.50 15.53
N PRO A 537 17.35 35.04 14.99
CA PRO A 537 18.29 35.83 15.78
C PRO A 537 17.67 37.08 16.42
N ASP A 538 16.63 37.65 15.81
CA ASP A 538 15.83 38.78 16.30
C ASP A 538 14.53 38.36 16.99
N GLY A 539 14.34 37.05 17.24
CA GLY A 539 13.17 36.50 17.92
C GLY A 539 13.14 36.90 19.40
N HIS A 540 11.93 37.14 19.91
CA HIS A 540 11.68 37.42 21.33
C HIS A 540 10.70 36.39 21.91
N LYS A 541 10.44 36.43 23.23
CA LYS A 541 9.51 35.51 23.89
C LYS A 541 8.13 35.40 23.20
N GLY A 542 7.55 36.50 22.72
CA GLY A 542 6.29 36.46 21.97
C GLY A 542 6.37 35.76 20.60
N THR A 543 7.56 35.64 19.99
CA THR A 543 7.75 35.01 18.67
C THR A 543 7.49 33.51 18.73
N TYR A 544 7.69 32.91 19.91
CA TYR A 544 7.56 31.47 20.14
C TYR A 544 6.29 31.11 20.93
N GLY A 545 5.35 32.04 20.99
CA GLY A 545 4.04 31.90 21.60
C GLY A 545 4.03 31.64 23.11
N HIS A 546 2.81 31.60 23.63
CA HIS A 546 2.50 31.43 25.04
C HIS A 546 1.53 30.26 25.24
N VAL A 547 1.97 29.23 25.96
CA VAL A 547 1.14 28.07 26.34
C VAL A 547 0.45 28.33 27.67
N LEU A 548 -0.86 28.04 27.74
CA LEU A 548 -1.60 27.88 28.99
C LEU A 548 -1.83 26.38 29.25
N LEU A 549 -1.46 25.90 30.44
CA LEU A 549 -1.70 24.52 30.85
C LEU A 549 -2.67 24.49 32.02
N ALA A 550 -3.89 24.02 31.83
CA ALA A 550 -4.85 23.73 32.89
C ALA A 550 -4.67 22.27 33.33
N ALA A 551 -3.86 22.05 34.36
CA ALA A 551 -3.40 20.71 34.72
C ALA A 551 -3.05 20.64 36.21
N GLY A 552 -2.95 19.41 36.71
CA GLY A 552 -2.57 19.10 38.09
C GLY A 552 -3.67 19.38 39.11
N SER A 553 -3.63 18.61 40.18
CA SER A 553 -4.42 18.76 41.40
C SER A 553 -3.47 18.59 42.57
N LEU A 554 -3.91 18.83 43.80
CA LEU A 554 -3.04 18.63 44.96
C LEU A 554 -2.37 17.23 44.99
N PRO A 555 -3.09 16.10 44.80
CA PRO A 555 -2.45 14.78 44.77
C PRO A 555 -1.64 14.48 43.50
N MET A 556 -1.94 15.16 42.38
CA MET A 556 -1.32 14.90 41.06
C MET A 556 -0.60 16.13 40.51
N SER A 557 0.01 16.92 41.39
CA SER A 557 0.68 18.18 41.04
C SER A 557 1.86 17.97 40.09
N GLY A 558 2.52 16.81 40.18
CA GLY A 558 3.62 16.41 39.30
C GLY A 558 3.23 16.37 37.82
N ALA A 559 1.99 15.98 37.48
CA ALA A 559 1.53 15.90 36.09
C ALA A 559 1.47 17.29 35.43
N GLY A 560 0.93 18.27 36.16
CA GLY A 560 0.89 19.67 35.72
C GLY A 560 2.29 20.27 35.62
N LEU A 561 3.16 20.01 36.60
CA LEU A 561 4.54 20.50 36.61
C LEU A 561 5.37 19.92 35.43
N LEU A 562 5.29 18.61 35.20
CA LEU A 562 5.98 17.95 34.08
C LEU A 562 5.52 18.50 32.73
N SER A 563 4.20 18.62 32.53
CA SER A 563 3.64 19.17 31.29
C SER A 563 4.08 20.62 31.07
N ALA A 564 4.03 21.45 32.11
CA ALA A 564 4.33 22.88 31.98
C ALA A 564 5.81 23.13 31.72
N LYS A 565 6.69 22.39 32.42
CA LYS A 565 8.14 22.46 32.21
C LYS A 565 8.54 21.88 30.84
N SER A 566 7.90 20.81 30.38
CA SER A 566 8.21 20.24 29.06
C SER A 566 7.79 21.16 27.91
N ALA A 567 6.73 21.96 28.06
CA ALA A 567 6.37 22.99 27.09
C ALA A 567 7.48 24.04 26.90
N LEU A 568 8.09 24.50 28.00
CA LEU A 568 9.24 25.41 27.96
C LEU A 568 10.47 24.74 27.32
N ARG A 569 10.75 23.47 27.65
CA ARG A 569 11.84 22.69 27.04
C ARG A 569 11.64 22.44 25.55
N ALA A 570 10.40 22.26 25.11
CA ALA A 570 10.04 22.15 23.70
C ALA A 570 10.24 23.47 22.92
N GLY A 571 10.35 24.59 23.64
CA GLY A 571 10.81 25.85 23.08
C GLY A 571 9.71 26.89 22.90
N CYS A 572 8.54 26.77 23.55
CA CYS A 572 7.64 27.92 23.60
C CYS A 572 8.31 29.11 24.30
N GLY A 573 7.86 30.32 23.99
CA GLY A 573 8.47 31.52 24.56
C GLY A 573 8.01 31.82 25.98
N LEU A 574 6.77 31.47 26.29
CA LEU A 574 6.16 31.60 27.61
C LEU A 574 5.28 30.37 27.92
N ALA A 575 5.21 30.01 29.20
CA ALA A 575 4.26 29.03 29.71
C ALA A 575 3.61 29.56 30.99
N THR A 576 2.29 29.40 31.09
CA THR A 576 1.52 29.62 32.32
C THR A 576 0.86 28.32 32.72
N TRP A 577 1.13 27.87 33.93
CA TRP A 577 0.41 26.76 34.56
C TRP A 577 -0.78 27.34 35.33
N ALA A 578 -1.99 26.98 34.89
CA ALA A 578 -3.24 27.19 35.60
C ALA A 578 -3.51 25.99 36.52
N LEU A 579 -3.68 26.26 37.82
CA LEU A 579 -3.81 25.25 38.87
C LEU A 579 -4.83 25.67 39.95
N PRO A 580 -5.32 24.72 40.77
CA PRO A 580 -6.06 25.06 41.98
C PRO A 580 -5.24 25.93 42.93
N ALA A 581 -5.87 26.96 43.52
CA ALA A 581 -5.19 27.96 44.35
C ALA A 581 -4.43 27.33 45.54
N ALA A 582 -5.00 26.29 46.15
CA ALA A 582 -4.37 25.55 47.24
C ALA A 582 -3.05 24.87 46.86
N LEU A 583 -2.78 24.63 45.57
CA LEU A 583 -1.52 24.05 45.10
C LEU A 583 -0.40 25.10 44.96
N LEU A 584 -0.73 26.40 44.80
CA LEU A 584 0.26 27.47 44.60
C LEU A 584 1.39 27.48 45.66
N PRO A 585 1.11 27.46 46.97
CA PRO A 585 2.17 27.56 47.99
C PRO A 585 3.18 26.41 47.93
N HIS A 586 2.80 25.27 47.35
CA HIS A 586 3.65 24.08 47.28
C HIS A 586 4.56 24.06 46.05
N VAL A 587 4.22 24.80 45.00
CA VAL A 587 4.93 24.74 43.70
C VAL A 587 5.63 26.05 43.33
N ILE A 588 5.34 27.15 44.03
CA ILE A 588 6.05 28.42 43.85
C ILE A 588 7.56 28.21 43.96
N GLY A 589 8.31 28.68 42.96
CA GLY A 589 9.76 28.62 42.93
C GLY A 589 10.38 27.29 42.48
N THR A 590 9.57 26.23 42.25
CA THR A 590 10.09 24.93 41.76
C THR A 590 10.67 25.03 40.35
N VAL A 591 10.04 25.80 39.47
CA VAL A 591 10.51 26.17 38.14
C VAL A 591 10.34 27.68 37.99
N PRO A 592 11.39 28.48 38.26
CA PRO A 592 11.29 29.95 38.29
C PRO A 592 10.84 30.58 36.97
N GLU A 593 11.12 29.93 35.83
CA GLU A 593 10.74 30.39 34.50
C GLU A 593 9.24 30.21 34.20
N LEU A 594 8.55 29.37 34.98
CA LEU A 594 7.15 29.04 34.78
C LEU A 594 6.24 30.05 35.51
N MET A 595 5.31 30.66 34.77
CA MET A 595 4.28 31.52 35.36
C MET A 595 3.18 30.66 35.98
N LEU A 596 2.67 31.06 37.15
CA LEU A 596 1.60 30.35 37.84
C LEU A 596 0.34 31.22 37.87
N ALA A 597 -0.84 30.60 37.68
CA ALA A 597 -2.13 31.25 37.77
C ALA A 597 -3.11 30.38 38.57
N ALA A 598 -3.75 30.96 39.60
CA ALA A 598 -4.88 30.32 40.25
C ALA A 598 -6.07 30.28 39.28
N ALA A 599 -6.63 29.09 39.07
CA ALA A 599 -7.79 28.90 38.20
C ALA A 599 -8.98 28.24 38.91
N ALA A 600 -8.78 27.58 40.05
CA ALA A 600 -9.85 27.05 40.88
C ALA A 600 -9.67 27.48 42.33
N ASP A 601 -10.71 28.08 42.90
CA ASP A 601 -10.74 28.48 44.30
C ASP A 601 -11.17 27.32 45.21
N GLY A 602 -10.74 27.36 46.48
CA GLY A 602 -11.07 26.37 47.51
C GLY A 602 -9.85 25.65 48.10
N ASP A 603 -10.04 25.04 49.27
CA ASP A 603 -8.96 24.45 50.07
C ASP A 603 -8.69 22.97 49.75
N SER A 604 -9.54 22.32 48.94
CA SER A 604 -9.37 20.90 48.60
C SER A 604 -8.20 20.65 47.65
N GLY A 605 -7.77 21.68 46.90
CA GLY A 605 -6.77 21.55 45.86
C GLY A 605 -7.24 20.74 44.64
N GLU A 606 -8.56 20.69 44.43
CA GLU A 606 -9.22 20.08 43.28
C GLU A 606 -9.81 21.14 42.35
N TRP A 607 -10.18 20.71 41.15
CA TRP A 607 -10.93 21.54 40.20
C TRP A 607 -12.43 21.50 40.51
N ASN A 608 -13.15 22.51 40.00
CA ASN A 608 -14.61 22.60 40.14
C ASN A 608 -15.24 23.20 38.89
N ALA A 609 -16.55 23.05 38.72
CA ALA A 609 -17.26 23.54 37.53
C ALA A 609 -17.06 25.05 37.25
N ALA A 610 -16.92 25.88 38.29
CA ALA A 610 -16.75 27.33 38.14
C ALA A 610 -15.37 27.71 37.57
N SER A 611 -14.36 26.87 37.76
CA SER A 611 -12.99 27.11 37.27
C SER A 611 -12.87 27.19 35.74
N ALA A 612 -13.86 26.68 34.98
CA ALA A 612 -13.86 26.77 33.52
C ALA A 612 -13.75 28.23 33.04
N ASP A 613 -14.48 29.14 33.70
CA ASP A 613 -14.46 30.57 33.35
C ASP A 613 -13.10 31.22 33.61
N ALA A 614 -12.41 30.81 34.68
CA ALA A 614 -11.08 31.30 34.96
C ALA A 614 -10.09 30.83 33.89
N VAL A 615 -10.17 29.56 33.49
CA VAL A 615 -9.33 29.01 32.41
C VAL A 615 -9.60 29.71 31.08
N LEU A 616 -10.87 29.96 30.73
CA LEU A 616 -11.24 30.69 29.51
C LEU A 616 -10.66 32.11 29.49
N ARG A 617 -10.84 32.88 30.58
CA ARG A 617 -10.26 34.22 30.70
C ARG A 617 -8.74 34.22 30.59
N LEU A 618 -8.09 33.22 31.17
CA LEU A 618 -6.64 33.07 30.99
C LEU A 618 -6.32 32.79 29.52
N ALA A 619 -7.02 31.86 28.86
CA ALA A 619 -6.76 31.47 27.47
C ALA A 619 -6.90 32.63 26.47
N GLU A 620 -7.70 33.67 26.75
CA GLU A 620 -7.90 34.83 25.86
C GLU A 620 -6.61 35.53 25.42
N SER A 621 -5.57 35.51 26.25
CA SER A 621 -4.27 36.17 25.98
C SER A 621 -3.13 35.20 25.73
N ARG A 622 -3.43 33.91 25.50
CA ARG A 622 -2.44 32.86 25.20
C ARG A 622 -2.72 32.24 23.84
N ASP A 623 -1.70 31.60 23.27
CA ASP A 623 -1.77 31.06 21.92
C ASP A 623 -2.31 29.64 21.89
N VAL A 624 -2.08 28.84 22.95
CA VAL A 624 -2.50 27.44 23.04
C VAL A 624 -3.01 27.12 24.45
N LEU A 625 -4.05 26.28 24.53
CA LEU A 625 -4.51 25.68 25.79
C LEU A 625 -4.24 24.17 25.77
N ALA A 626 -3.55 23.66 26.79
CA ALA A 626 -3.46 22.23 27.07
C ALA A 626 -4.21 21.92 28.37
N THR A 627 -4.94 20.81 28.41
CA THR A 627 -5.73 20.42 29.59
C THR A 627 -5.80 18.91 29.76
N GLY A 628 -5.92 18.46 31.01
CA GLY A 628 -6.14 17.05 31.32
C GLY A 628 -5.16 16.40 32.29
N PRO A 629 -3.83 16.56 32.13
CA PRO A 629 -2.85 15.91 33.01
C PRO A 629 -3.10 16.18 34.48
N GLY A 630 -3.50 15.16 35.25
CA GLY A 630 -3.68 15.24 36.70
C GLY A 630 -4.82 16.15 37.19
N LEU A 631 -5.81 16.47 36.36
CA LEU A 631 -7.00 17.23 36.81
C LEU A 631 -7.79 16.45 37.88
N GLY A 632 -7.79 15.12 37.80
CA GLY A 632 -8.72 14.27 38.53
C GLY A 632 -10.15 14.34 37.99
N ARG A 633 -11.03 13.59 38.63
CA ARG A 633 -12.48 13.59 38.36
C ARG A 633 -13.18 14.44 39.40
N PHE A 634 -14.12 15.29 38.97
CA PHE A 634 -14.86 16.17 39.88
C PHE A 634 -16.29 16.37 39.40
N LYS A 635 -17.19 16.81 40.29
CA LYS A 635 -18.59 17.00 39.94
C LYS A 635 -18.73 18.08 38.86
N GLY A 636 -19.34 17.71 37.73
CA GLY A 636 -19.56 18.61 36.59
C GLY A 636 -18.35 18.75 35.64
N ASP A 637 -17.41 17.81 35.69
CA ASP A 637 -16.19 17.80 34.87
C ASP A 637 -16.45 17.69 33.35
N THR A 638 -17.42 16.89 32.91
CA THR A 638 -17.83 16.83 31.49
C THR A 638 -18.37 18.17 30.99
N ASP A 639 -19.21 18.85 31.77
CA ASP A 639 -19.73 20.18 31.41
C ASP A 639 -18.63 21.25 31.46
N TRP A 640 -17.69 21.12 32.40
CA TRP A 640 -16.49 21.96 32.47
C TRP A 640 -15.67 21.86 31.18
N LEU A 641 -15.39 20.63 30.71
CA LEU A 641 -14.65 20.43 29.47
C LEU A 641 -15.45 20.88 28.25
N ARG A 642 -16.76 20.60 28.20
CA ARG A 642 -17.65 21.10 27.14
C ARG A 642 -17.59 22.61 27.03
N ARG A 643 -17.55 23.33 28.16
CA ARG A 643 -17.47 24.78 28.18
C ARG A 643 -16.15 25.29 27.59
N LEU A 644 -15.03 24.66 27.92
CA LEU A 644 -13.75 24.94 27.27
C LEU A 644 -13.82 24.64 25.77
N TRP A 645 -14.42 23.51 25.40
CA TRP A 645 -14.59 23.09 24.01
C TRP A 645 -15.39 24.11 23.18
N GLN A 646 -16.44 24.70 23.74
CA GLN A 646 -17.36 25.58 23.02
C GLN A 646 -16.94 27.05 23.00
N HIS A 647 -16.15 27.50 23.99
CA HIS A 647 -15.92 28.93 24.21
C HIS A 647 -14.45 29.37 24.11
N THR A 648 -13.50 28.49 23.77
CA THR A 648 -12.14 28.91 23.44
C THR A 648 -11.85 28.76 21.94
N ASP A 649 -11.43 29.86 21.32
CA ASP A 649 -10.97 29.92 19.93
C ASP A 649 -9.47 29.61 19.80
N ARG A 650 -8.82 29.17 20.88
CA ARG A 650 -7.42 28.78 20.87
C ARG A 650 -7.25 27.31 20.48
N PRO A 651 -6.16 26.94 19.78
CA PRO A 651 -5.78 25.54 19.65
C PRO A 651 -5.76 24.81 21.00
N LEU A 652 -6.28 23.58 21.01
CA LEU A 652 -6.56 22.81 22.22
C LEU A 652 -5.84 21.46 22.20
N VAL A 653 -5.11 21.13 23.26
CA VAL A 653 -4.53 19.80 23.49
C VAL A 653 -5.25 19.15 24.69
N ILE A 654 -5.83 17.97 24.49
CA ILE A 654 -6.59 17.23 25.51
C ILE A 654 -5.90 15.89 25.78
N ASP A 655 -5.56 15.66 27.05
CA ASP A 655 -4.93 14.42 27.51
C ASP A 655 -5.61 13.85 28.76
N ALA A 656 -5.22 12.64 29.17
CA ALA A 656 -5.49 12.06 30.48
C ALA A 656 -6.95 12.22 30.98
N ASP A 657 -7.16 12.87 32.13
CA ASP A 657 -8.49 12.99 32.75
C ASP A 657 -9.49 13.73 31.85
N ALA A 658 -9.04 14.69 31.06
CA ALA A 658 -9.91 15.38 30.11
C ALA A 658 -10.37 14.47 28.96
N LEU A 659 -9.59 13.44 28.59
CA LEU A 659 -10.06 12.41 27.65
C LEU A 659 -11.12 11.51 28.30
N ASN A 660 -11.02 11.24 29.60
CA ASN A 660 -12.06 10.50 30.32
C ASN A 660 -13.36 11.33 30.41
N MET A 661 -13.27 12.64 30.69
CA MET A 661 -14.42 13.56 30.66
C MET A 661 -15.06 13.61 29.27
N LEU A 662 -14.25 13.55 28.22
CA LEU A 662 -14.70 13.51 26.83
C LEU A 662 -15.39 12.18 26.49
N ALA A 663 -14.93 11.05 27.02
CA ALA A 663 -15.57 9.76 26.84
C ALA A 663 -16.97 9.71 27.51
N ASP A 664 -17.12 10.36 28.66
CA ASP A 664 -18.39 10.46 29.38
C ASP A 664 -19.42 11.35 28.66
N ALA A 665 -19.01 12.07 27.61
CA ALA A 665 -19.91 12.84 26.75
C ALA A 665 -20.92 11.97 25.98
N GLY A 666 -20.65 10.68 25.85
CA GLY A 666 -21.48 9.72 25.12
C GLY A 666 -20.90 9.32 23.75
N PRO A 667 -21.59 8.42 23.03
CA PRO A 667 -21.05 7.69 21.87
C PRO A 667 -20.76 8.54 20.63
N THR A 668 -21.36 9.72 20.54
CA THR A 668 -21.15 10.72 19.50
C THR A 668 -19.87 11.53 19.73
N GLY A 669 -19.35 11.56 20.97
CA GLY A 669 -18.11 12.24 21.35
C GLY A 669 -18.22 13.77 21.24
N PRO A 670 -17.10 14.48 20.96
CA PRO A 670 -17.10 15.94 20.85
C PRO A 670 -17.99 16.50 19.73
N ARG A 671 -18.43 15.69 18.76
CA ARG A 671 -19.38 16.13 17.71
C ARG A 671 -20.64 16.78 18.28
N ASP A 672 -21.18 16.25 19.37
CA ASP A 672 -22.39 16.78 19.99
C ASP A 672 -22.17 18.13 20.67
N TRP A 673 -20.91 18.47 20.95
CA TRP A 673 -20.54 19.76 21.52
C TRP A 673 -20.36 20.83 20.44
N GLY A 674 -20.38 20.45 19.16
CA GLY A 674 -20.17 21.32 18.01
C GLY A 674 -18.72 21.27 17.51
N LYS A 675 -18.51 21.55 16.22
CA LYS A 675 -17.16 21.60 15.63
C LYS A 675 -16.42 22.87 16.08
N ARG A 676 -15.16 22.71 16.47
CA ARG A 676 -14.24 23.84 16.72
C ARG A 676 -13.64 24.32 15.39
N SER A 677 -13.46 25.63 15.26
CA SER A 677 -12.67 26.24 14.18
C SER A 677 -11.17 26.10 14.46
N ALA A 678 -10.77 26.21 15.73
CA ALA A 678 -9.40 26.06 16.17
C ALA A 678 -8.97 24.58 16.23
N ALA A 679 -7.70 24.34 15.94
CA ALA A 679 -7.15 22.99 15.89
C ALA A 679 -7.24 22.29 17.25
N THR A 680 -7.56 20.99 17.24
CA THR A 680 -7.68 20.18 18.45
C THR A 680 -6.85 18.91 18.33
N ILE A 681 -6.02 18.64 19.33
CA ILE A 681 -5.18 17.45 19.44
C ILE A 681 -5.63 16.63 20.65
N LEU A 682 -5.88 15.34 20.45
CA LEU A 682 -6.21 14.39 21.51
C LEU A 682 -5.07 13.38 21.63
N THR A 683 -4.65 13.02 22.85
CA THR A 683 -3.48 12.15 23.06
C THR A 683 -3.78 10.86 23.83
N PRO A 684 -4.79 10.03 23.46
CA PRO A 684 -5.17 8.86 24.24
C PRO A 684 -4.12 7.75 24.23
N HIS A 685 -3.93 7.09 25.36
CA HIS A 685 -3.38 5.73 25.41
C HIS A 685 -4.47 4.69 25.03
N PRO A 686 -4.13 3.40 24.78
CA PRO A 686 -5.11 2.41 24.31
C PRO A 686 -6.35 2.24 25.20
N GLY A 687 -6.18 2.28 26.54
CA GLY A 687 -7.31 2.30 27.48
C GLY A 687 -8.23 3.53 27.37
N GLU A 688 -7.69 4.75 27.25
CA GLU A 688 -8.47 5.97 27.02
C GLU A 688 -9.19 5.92 25.68
N MET A 689 -8.51 5.46 24.64
CA MET A 689 -9.10 5.27 23.31
C MET A 689 -10.25 4.25 23.35
N GLY A 690 -10.10 3.17 24.12
CA GLY A 690 -11.17 2.19 24.33
C GLY A 690 -12.42 2.83 24.94
N ARG A 691 -12.26 3.70 25.95
CA ARG A 691 -13.39 4.46 26.52
C ARG A 691 -14.04 5.39 25.50
N LEU A 692 -13.24 6.11 24.71
CA LEU A 692 -13.74 7.01 23.66
C LEU A 692 -14.52 6.26 22.56
N LEU A 693 -14.14 5.02 22.26
CA LEU A 693 -14.77 4.19 21.23
C LEU A 693 -15.86 3.26 21.76
N GLY A 694 -15.99 3.09 23.08
CA GLY A 694 -16.82 2.04 23.68
C GLY A 694 -16.29 0.63 23.39
N MET A 695 -14.96 0.46 23.29
CA MET A 695 -14.27 -0.78 22.95
C MET A 695 -13.29 -1.20 24.05
N SER A 696 -12.96 -2.49 24.10
CA SER A 696 -11.90 -2.99 24.96
C SER A 696 -10.52 -2.59 24.43
N THR A 697 -9.51 -2.52 25.31
CA THR A 697 -8.13 -2.25 24.90
C THR A 697 -7.58 -3.26 23.88
N PRO A 698 -7.82 -4.58 24.00
CA PRO A 698 -7.41 -5.54 22.97
C PRO A 698 -8.03 -5.26 21.59
N GLU A 699 -9.30 -4.84 21.52
CA GLU A 699 -9.92 -4.46 20.23
C GLU A 699 -9.25 -3.24 19.61
N VAL A 700 -8.97 -2.20 20.41
CA VAL A 700 -8.21 -1.03 19.93
C VAL A 700 -6.84 -1.42 19.41
N GLN A 701 -6.17 -2.37 20.09
CA GLN A 701 -4.83 -2.82 19.71
C GLN A 701 -4.83 -3.64 18.40
N ARG A 702 -5.94 -4.29 18.03
CA ARG A 702 -6.03 -5.09 16.78
C ARG A 702 -5.92 -4.23 15.53
N ASP A 703 -6.50 -3.04 15.52
CA ASP A 703 -6.41 -2.10 14.38
C ASP A 703 -6.23 -0.66 14.85
N ARG A 704 -5.07 -0.37 15.43
CA ARG A 704 -4.72 0.96 15.97
C ARG A 704 -4.85 2.05 14.90
N ILE A 705 -4.39 1.76 13.67
CA ILE A 705 -4.36 2.73 12.57
C ILE A 705 -5.77 3.03 12.08
N GLY A 706 -6.57 2.01 11.77
CA GLY A 706 -7.93 2.20 11.29
C GLY A 706 -8.83 2.87 12.33
N HIS A 707 -8.72 2.46 13.60
CA HIS A 707 -9.46 3.12 14.68
C HIS A 707 -9.06 4.58 14.88
N ALA A 708 -7.77 4.89 14.86
CA ALA A 708 -7.29 6.26 15.00
C ALA A 708 -7.70 7.15 13.82
N ALA A 709 -7.50 6.69 12.58
CA ALA A 709 -7.86 7.41 11.36
C ALA A 709 -9.36 7.68 11.28
N ARG A 710 -10.18 6.68 11.58
CA ARG A 710 -11.64 6.83 11.62
C ARG A 710 -12.06 7.87 12.64
N TYR A 711 -11.57 7.77 13.89
CA TYR A 711 -11.95 8.69 14.96
C TYR A 711 -11.49 10.13 14.67
N ALA A 712 -10.26 10.31 14.19
CA ALA A 712 -9.70 11.62 13.83
C ALA A 712 -10.54 12.32 12.74
N ARG A 713 -10.84 11.60 11.65
CA ARG A 713 -11.70 12.09 10.56
C ARG A 713 -13.10 12.39 11.05
N GLU A 714 -13.66 11.49 11.85
CA GLU A 714 -15.02 11.63 12.32
C GLU A 714 -15.16 12.87 13.22
N GLN A 715 -14.32 12.96 14.26
CA GLN A 715 -14.40 14.04 15.24
C GLN A 715 -13.78 15.35 14.75
N GLY A 716 -13.07 15.35 13.62
CA GLY A 716 -12.41 16.54 13.08
C GLY A 716 -11.22 16.98 13.92
N VAL A 717 -10.47 16.03 14.48
CA VAL A 717 -9.35 16.26 15.40
C VAL A 717 -8.08 15.61 14.89
N THR A 718 -6.93 16.08 15.35
CA THR A 718 -5.67 15.32 15.27
C THR A 718 -5.61 14.39 16.48
N LEU A 719 -5.36 13.10 16.26
CA LEU A 719 -5.36 12.07 17.30
C LEU A 719 -3.98 11.43 17.41
N VAL A 720 -3.41 11.42 18.60
CA VAL A 720 -2.16 10.74 18.94
C VAL A 720 -2.48 9.53 19.80
N LEU A 721 -2.64 8.36 19.18
CA LEU A 721 -2.86 7.09 19.86
C LEU A 721 -1.52 6.55 20.39
N LYS A 722 -1.25 6.82 21.67
CA LYS A 722 -0.02 6.49 22.39
C LYS A 722 0.21 4.97 22.48
N GLY A 723 1.45 4.59 22.75
CA GLY A 723 1.90 3.21 22.89
C GLY A 723 3.15 2.94 22.04
N ALA A 724 3.67 1.71 22.13
CA ALA A 724 4.72 1.26 21.22
C ALA A 724 4.21 1.41 19.77
N ARG A 725 4.99 2.09 18.92
CA ARG A 725 4.58 2.45 17.56
C ARG A 725 3.38 3.39 17.54
N THR A 726 3.55 4.57 18.18
CA THR A 726 2.48 5.59 18.32
C THR A 726 1.93 5.99 16.95
N VAL A 727 0.60 6.08 16.86
CA VAL A 727 -0.11 6.46 15.63
C VAL A 727 -0.61 7.89 15.76
N ILE A 728 -0.32 8.74 14.79
CA ILE A 728 -0.82 10.11 14.68
C ILE A 728 -1.77 10.14 13.50
N ALA A 729 -3.07 10.32 13.74
CA ALA A 729 -4.08 10.42 12.70
C ALA A 729 -4.62 11.85 12.59
N THR A 730 -4.90 12.28 11.36
CA THR A 730 -5.34 13.64 11.04
C THR A 730 -6.80 13.65 10.59
N PRO A 731 -7.49 14.80 10.67
CA PRO A 731 -8.87 14.89 10.20
C PRO A 731 -9.00 14.76 8.67
N SER A 732 -7.92 14.95 7.91
CA SER A 732 -7.88 14.73 6.46
C SER A 732 -7.81 13.25 6.06
N GLY A 733 -7.56 12.34 7.01
CA GLY A 733 -7.43 10.91 6.77
C GLY A 733 -5.99 10.43 6.61
N GLU A 734 -4.99 11.32 6.66
CA GLU A 734 -3.59 10.93 6.75
C GLU A 734 -3.26 10.42 8.16
N ALA A 735 -2.33 9.46 8.23
CA ALA A 735 -1.82 8.89 9.45
C ALA A 735 -0.30 8.73 9.39
N TYR A 736 0.32 8.77 10.55
CA TYR A 736 1.76 8.64 10.72
C TYR A 736 2.08 7.66 11.84
N ILE A 737 3.12 6.84 11.66
CA ILE A 737 3.57 5.85 12.64
C ILE A 737 4.95 6.26 13.15
N ASN A 738 5.07 6.53 14.45
CA ASN A 738 6.35 6.80 15.07
C ASN A 738 7.03 5.51 15.53
N THR A 739 8.25 5.24 15.04
CA THR A 739 9.05 4.10 15.49
C THR A 739 10.07 4.44 16.56
N THR A 740 10.31 5.73 16.84
CA THR A 740 11.24 6.13 17.92
C THR A 740 10.67 5.87 19.31
N GLY A 741 11.54 5.78 20.30
CA GLY A 741 11.20 5.57 21.70
C GLY A 741 11.86 4.33 22.29
N HIS A 742 11.75 4.21 23.61
CA HIS A 742 12.36 3.13 24.38
C HIS A 742 11.33 2.44 25.28
N ALA A 743 11.47 1.14 25.54
CA ALA A 743 10.54 0.39 26.40
C ALA A 743 10.42 0.98 27.83
N GLY A 744 11.51 1.58 28.33
CA GLY A 744 11.56 2.30 29.61
C GLY A 744 10.61 3.51 29.70
N MET A 745 10.03 3.97 28.59
CA MET A 745 8.99 5.01 28.59
C MET A 745 7.67 4.56 29.20
N ALA A 746 7.52 3.26 29.52
CA ALA A 746 6.38 2.71 30.26
C ALA A 746 6.43 3.11 31.75
N THR A 747 6.49 4.41 32.03
CA THR A 747 6.58 5.03 33.35
C THR A 747 5.57 6.16 33.49
N GLY A 748 5.15 6.45 34.73
CA GLY A 748 4.25 7.57 35.02
C GLY A 748 4.87 8.91 34.61
N GLY A 749 4.06 9.81 34.04
CA GLY A 749 4.48 11.15 33.66
C GLY A 749 5.04 11.32 32.25
N ALA A 750 5.37 10.22 31.54
CA ALA A 750 5.86 10.34 30.15
C ALA A 750 4.80 10.93 29.20
N GLY A 751 3.52 10.60 29.42
CA GLY A 751 2.40 11.22 28.70
C GLY A 751 2.28 12.72 28.97
N ASP A 752 2.46 13.14 30.22
CA ASP A 752 2.40 14.56 30.63
C ASP A 752 3.51 15.37 29.93
N VAL A 753 4.72 14.81 29.87
CA VAL A 753 5.85 15.39 29.12
C VAL A 753 5.48 15.56 27.65
N LEU A 754 4.92 14.53 27.00
CA LEU A 754 4.47 14.60 25.61
C LEU A 754 3.42 15.69 25.38
N THR A 755 2.43 15.82 26.28
CA THR A 755 1.38 16.84 26.19
C THR A 755 1.97 18.25 26.20
N GLY A 756 2.92 18.53 27.09
CA GLY A 756 3.62 19.80 27.09
C GLY A 756 4.49 20.03 25.86
N ILE A 757 5.18 19.00 25.35
CA ILE A 757 5.96 19.10 24.10
C ILE A 757 5.07 19.52 22.93
N ILE A 758 3.94 18.81 22.73
CA ILE A 758 3.00 19.10 21.66
C ILE A 758 2.45 20.52 21.80
N ALA A 759 2.03 20.93 23.00
CA ALA A 759 1.51 22.27 23.24
C ALA A 759 2.56 23.36 22.98
N GLY A 760 3.82 23.11 23.38
CA GLY A 760 4.94 24.02 23.16
C GLY A 760 5.29 24.20 21.68
N LEU A 761 5.22 23.13 20.88
CA LEU A 761 5.41 23.18 19.43
C LEU A 761 4.24 23.88 18.73
N LEU A 762 3.01 23.61 19.16
CA LEU A 762 1.80 24.25 18.63
C LEU A 762 1.83 25.77 18.86
N ALA A 763 2.31 26.23 20.01
CA ALA A 763 2.46 27.66 20.32
C ALA A 763 3.53 28.36 19.46
N GLN A 764 4.49 27.61 18.90
CA GLN A 764 5.49 28.14 17.97
C GLN A 764 4.94 28.33 16.55
N GLY A 765 3.65 28.05 16.32
CA GLY A 765 2.98 28.25 15.03
C GLY A 765 2.97 27.02 14.13
N LEU A 766 3.40 25.85 14.61
CA LEU A 766 3.22 24.59 13.89
C LEU A 766 1.73 24.25 13.81
N SER A 767 1.30 23.63 12.71
CA SER A 767 -0.05 23.05 12.62
C SER A 767 -0.24 21.92 13.63
N ALA A 768 -1.48 21.54 13.91
CA ALA A 768 -1.75 20.43 14.83
C ALA A 768 -1.12 19.10 14.38
N GLU A 769 -1.14 18.83 13.08
CA GLU A 769 -0.48 17.68 12.47
C GLU A 769 1.05 17.74 12.68
N GLN A 770 1.66 18.89 12.39
CA GLN A 770 3.10 19.11 12.56
C GLN A 770 3.53 18.98 14.02
N ALA A 771 2.81 19.64 14.95
CA ALA A 771 3.11 19.62 16.37
C ALA A 771 2.94 18.22 16.98
N ALA A 772 1.90 17.48 16.59
CA ALA A 772 1.68 16.11 17.04
C ALA A 772 2.77 15.16 16.52
N ALA A 773 3.03 15.17 15.21
CA ALA A 773 4.02 14.28 14.59
C ALA A 773 5.44 14.56 15.10
N PHE A 774 5.85 15.84 15.12
CA PHE A 774 7.18 16.21 15.57
C PHE A 774 7.33 16.05 17.09
N GLY A 775 6.29 16.37 17.86
CA GLY A 775 6.31 16.21 19.32
C GLY A 775 6.48 14.75 19.74
N VAL A 776 5.77 13.81 19.11
CA VAL A 776 5.93 12.37 19.35
C VAL A 776 7.34 11.90 18.95
N PHE A 777 7.85 12.36 17.81
CA PHE A 777 9.18 12.00 17.33
C PHE A 777 10.31 12.52 18.24
N LEU A 778 10.22 13.76 18.71
CA LEU A 778 11.16 14.32 19.69
C LEU A 778 11.10 13.59 21.03
N HIS A 779 9.89 13.31 21.51
CA HIS A 779 9.69 12.59 22.76
C HIS A 779 10.32 11.19 22.74
N GLY A 780 10.14 10.45 21.64
CA GLY A 780 10.76 9.13 21.46
C GLY A 780 12.29 9.20 21.39
N GLN A 781 12.85 10.11 20.58
CA GLN A 781 14.32 10.29 20.52
C GLN A 781 14.93 10.73 21.86
N ALA A 782 14.27 11.63 22.57
CA ALA A 782 14.74 12.08 23.88
C ALA A 782 14.76 10.91 24.88
N ALA A 783 13.78 10.01 24.82
CA ALA A 783 13.77 8.81 25.65
C ALA A 783 14.87 7.80 25.27
N GLU A 784 15.16 7.62 23.98
CA GLU A 784 16.30 6.80 23.54
C GLU A 784 17.62 7.35 24.09
N ARG A 785 17.84 8.67 23.98
CA ARG A 785 19.04 9.33 24.53
C ARG A 785 19.11 9.22 26.05
N ALA A 786 18.00 9.46 26.74
CA ALA A 786 17.93 9.36 28.19
C ALA A 786 18.20 7.93 28.68
N ALA A 787 17.69 6.92 27.97
CA ALA A 787 17.93 5.52 28.30
C ALA A 787 19.43 5.14 28.23
N LEU A 788 20.19 5.69 27.27
CA LEU A 788 21.64 5.48 27.17
C LEU A 788 22.42 6.04 28.38
N LEU A 789 21.86 7.03 29.08
CA LEU A 789 22.45 7.65 30.27
C LEU A 789 22.05 6.95 31.58
N ARG A 790 21.30 5.84 31.50
CA ARG A 790 20.86 5.05 32.65
C ARG A 790 21.52 3.68 32.58
N GLY A 791 21.90 3.14 33.74
CA GLY A 791 22.52 1.81 33.83
C GLY A 791 21.57 0.66 33.50
N ASP A 792 20.26 0.89 33.68
CA ASP A 792 19.18 -0.02 33.33
C ASP A 792 18.01 0.79 32.73
N PRO A 793 17.48 0.43 31.56
CA PRO A 793 16.36 1.16 30.98
C PRO A 793 15.05 1.14 31.77
N ALA A 794 14.86 0.19 32.69
CA ALA A 794 13.74 0.17 33.64
C ALA A 794 13.80 1.33 34.65
N SER A 795 14.94 2.01 34.76
CA SER A 795 15.15 3.17 35.64
C SER A 795 14.81 4.51 34.97
N LEU A 796 14.30 4.50 33.74
CA LEU A 796 13.97 5.73 33.01
C LEU A 796 12.76 6.43 33.64
N LEU A 797 12.89 7.72 33.93
CA LEU A 797 11.81 8.57 34.45
C LEU A 797 11.35 9.61 33.43
N ALA A 798 10.14 10.12 33.57
CA ALA A 798 9.62 11.19 32.72
C ALA A 798 10.51 12.45 32.70
N GLY A 799 11.09 12.79 33.86
CA GLY A 799 12.04 13.89 33.98
C GLY A 799 13.28 13.72 33.12
N ASP A 800 13.78 12.49 33.00
CA ASP A 800 14.95 12.17 32.18
C ASP A 800 14.66 12.40 30.69
N ILE A 801 13.46 12.01 30.24
CA ILE A 801 13.01 12.23 28.86
C ILE A 801 12.93 13.74 28.58
N MET A 802 12.32 14.51 29.49
CA MET A 802 12.20 15.96 29.35
C MET A 802 13.56 16.66 29.34
N ASP A 803 14.52 16.22 30.16
CA ASP A 803 15.85 16.83 30.23
C ASP A 803 16.75 16.46 29.03
N ALA A 804 16.40 15.42 28.27
CA ALA A 804 17.10 14.98 27.05
C ALA A 804 16.53 15.57 25.72
N LEU A 805 15.50 16.42 25.80
CA LEU A 805 14.96 17.23 24.68
C LEU A 805 15.95 18.29 24.21
#